data_AF-A0A5C1A922-F1
#
_entry.id   AF-A0A5C1A922-F1
#
_cell.length_a   1.000
_cell.length_b   1.000
_cell.length_c   1.000
_cell.angle_alpha   90.00
_cell.angle_beta   90.00
_cell.angle_gamma   90.00
#
_symmetry.space_group_name_H-M   'P 1'
#
loop_
_entity.id
_entity.type
_entity.pdbx_description
1 polymer ?
#
loop_
_entity_poly.entity_id
_entity_poly.type
_entity_poly.pdbx_seq_one_letter_code
_entity_poly.pdbx_strand_id
1 'polypeptide(L)'
;MRLTLRTLLAYLDDTLPGEEAKLIGQKVAESPAAQDLIETIKKVTRRRRLSTPPSDKGSGSDANAVAEYLSDALPSEKIEDFEKRCLESDVHLAEVAACHQILTLLLSEPVRVPPTARQRMYRLVTGPESLPNKKPGSTVPVGGILPDEPLPRADDSDAAYLLGMKAFGQTESSGQRIAQLLVLGGLVVGLGLTAFAAWPRSNPSDLPPKRSNVEVAAKPADEVKPKPGENREPPAVPMPPPIEIPMDEQPAAPPPPVPMDAKPPMDLVPAAQPPKPDALPVGVLDTPDKVVLAERGGKWVRIMPAMPSVMSAERLVALPGFKASLKLEAGPVVELWGNLPDQVPIPILESSVTLHPPYDGFDADLTLHTGRIFLTTKKPTGSTIRVRCDQEVWDVTLPDDKADVVVEVTHRLVPGMMVDVDPSEKPLAAIRLAVIKGGAKLKVRYKNLPDLAANDMVFWSSKGVGFQGPTKPGPNQPPVSASVLSRTPPGANEVLAKAIQQTLTEFAEGFREPDSCRVRLAEMLAEREPGLNETIAEQSKRAIRPTIAVLGNAAIGDLPPTVDGLVDETRPRVRDAAVYGLLTLAASSPTALDQLAKLLNDKTRLSADQAQSAVRLLHGPTEAERTDPKALDQLVEYLNSPVLSIRQLAFWQLVNEVDPESRGVKSLSGFDVAAPPLARDGFVAVWKRHVEDLKKKEK
;
A
#
# COMPACT_ATOMS: atom_id res chain seq x y z
N MET A 1 -15.84 26.91 -63.43
CA MET A 1 -15.32 26.36 -62.17
C MET A 1 -13.81 26.56 -62.16
N ARG A 2 -13.31 27.49 -61.32
CA ARG A 2 -11.87 27.66 -61.08
C ARG A 2 -11.41 26.53 -60.15
N LEU A 3 -10.24 25.95 -60.42
CA LEU A 3 -9.62 24.96 -59.53
C LEU A 3 -9.00 25.71 -58.35
N THR A 4 -9.81 25.98 -57.33
CA THR A 4 -9.36 26.60 -56.07
C THR A 4 -8.81 25.54 -55.13
N LEU A 5 -8.00 25.95 -54.16
CA LEU A 5 -7.39 25.04 -53.18
C LEU A 5 -8.49 24.29 -52.41
N ARG A 6 -9.59 24.97 -52.09
CA ARG A 6 -10.75 24.37 -51.41
C ARG A 6 -11.44 23.28 -52.24
N THR A 7 -11.66 23.50 -53.54
CA THR A 7 -12.27 22.49 -54.40
C THR A 7 -11.37 21.25 -54.55
N LEU A 8 -10.05 21.43 -54.51
CA LEU A 8 -9.09 20.32 -54.52
C LEU A 8 -9.08 19.54 -53.19
N LEU A 9 -9.18 20.21 -52.03
CA LEU A 9 -9.32 19.54 -50.74
C LEU A 9 -10.64 18.76 -50.63
N ALA A 10 -11.74 19.37 -51.09
CA ALA A 10 -13.04 18.72 -51.11
C ALA A 10 -13.07 17.45 -51.99
N TYR A 11 -12.33 17.47 -53.10
CA TYR A 11 -12.11 16.30 -53.96
C TYR A 11 -11.22 15.24 -53.31
N LEU A 12 -10.19 15.63 -52.55
CA LEU A 12 -9.29 14.67 -51.90
C LEU A 12 -9.93 13.94 -50.72
N ASP A 13 -10.86 14.58 -50.02
CA ASP A 13 -11.55 14.04 -48.84
C ASP A 13 -12.96 13.49 -49.18
N ASP A 14 -13.27 13.26 -50.46
CA ASP A 14 -14.54 12.65 -50.94
C ASP A 14 -15.82 13.36 -50.46
N THR A 15 -15.78 14.68 -50.32
CA THR A 15 -16.92 15.49 -49.85
C THR A 15 -17.81 16.05 -50.97
N LEU A 16 -17.40 15.90 -52.23
CA LEU A 16 -18.12 16.43 -53.40
C LEU A 16 -19.20 15.45 -53.92
N PRO A 17 -20.33 15.96 -54.46
CA PRO A 17 -21.30 15.14 -55.17
C PRO A 17 -20.68 14.39 -56.37
N GLY A 18 -21.15 13.17 -56.64
CA GLY A 18 -20.52 12.26 -57.61
C GLY A 18 -20.45 12.76 -59.07
N GLU A 19 -21.30 13.71 -59.47
CA GLU A 19 -21.21 14.36 -60.80
C GLU A 19 -20.10 15.42 -60.85
N GLU A 20 -19.96 16.22 -59.79
CA GLU A 20 -18.92 17.25 -59.68
C GLU A 20 -17.52 16.63 -59.49
N ALA A 21 -17.42 15.55 -58.71
CA ALA A 21 -16.16 14.83 -58.51
C ALA A 21 -15.58 14.30 -59.83
N LYS A 22 -16.43 13.81 -60.75
CA LYS A 22 -15.99 13.34 -62.08
C LYS A 22 -15.47 14.49 -62.96
N LEU A 23 -16.14 15.64 -62.93
CA LEU A 23 -15.74 16.83 -63.68
C LEU A 23 -14.44 17.44 -63.14
N ILE A 24 -14.26 17.45 -61.82
CA ILE A 24 -13.02 17.91 -61.19
C ILE A 24 -11.88 16.92 -61.46
N GLY A 25 -12.13 15.61 -61.38
CA GLY A 25 -11.14 14.58 -61.72
C GLY A 25 -10.61 14.69 -63.15
N GLN A 26 -11.49 14.98 -64.12
CA GLN A 26 -11.08 15.24 -65.52
C GLN A 26 -10.20 16.50 -65.64
N LYS A 27 -10.57 17.59 -64.97
CA LYS A 27 -9.78 18.84 -64.98
C LYS A 27 -8.43 18.74 -64.25
N VAL A 28 -8.36 17.90 -63.22
CA VAL A 28 -7.10 17.55 -62.55
C VAL A 28 -6.22 16.71 -63.48
N ALA A 29 -6.80 15.79 -64.27
CA ALA A 29 -6.06 15.02 -65.26
C ALA A 29 -5.48 15.91 -66.39
N GLU A 30 -6.22 16.95 -66.79
CA GLU A 30 -5.82 17.91 -67.83
C GLU A 30 -4.81 18.96 -67.36
N SER A 31 -4.70 19.23 -66.06
CA SER A 31 -3.85 20.28 -65.49
C SER A 31 -2.66 19.69 -64.71
N PRO A 32 -1.43 19.73 -65.27
CA PRO A 32 -0.23 19.25 -64.57
C PRO A 32 0.01 19.97 -63.23
N ALA A 33 -0.27 21.28 -63.17
CA ALA A 33 -0.11 22.07 -61.95
C ALA A 33 -1.03 21.61 -60.80
N ALA A 34 -2.22 21.10 -61.11
CA ALA A 34 -3.13 20.55 -60.09
C ALA A 34 -2.65 19.18 -59.58
N GLN A 35 -2.00 18.39 -60.42
CA GLN A 35 -1.42 17.10 -60.02
C GLN A 35 -0.24 17.31 -59.06
N ASP A 36 0.67 18.22 -59.41
CA ASP A 36 1.82 18.59 -58.57
C ASP A 36 1.37 19.12 -57.19
N LEU A 37 0.30 19.91 -57.17
CA LEU A 37 -0.30 20.40 -55.93
C LEU A 37 -0.83 19.25 -55.06
N ILE A 38 -1.58 18.31 -55.64
CA ILE A 38 -2.13 17.16 -54.91
C ILE A 38 -1.01 16.29 -54.34
N GLU A 39 0.06 16.05 -55.10
CA GLU A 39 1.23 15.32 -54.61
C GLU A 39 1.92 16.06 -53.45
N THR A 40 2.02 17.38 -53.56
CA THR A 40 2.58 18.23 -52.50
C THR A 40 1.73 18.17 -51.23
N ILE A 41 0.41 18.29 -51.34
CA ILE A 41 -0.53 18.16 -50.20
C ILE A 41 -0.37 16.80 -49.52
N LYS A 42 -0.35 15.70 -50.28
CA LYS A 42 -0.15 14.34 -49.75
C LYS A 42 1.22 14.15 -49.08
N LYS A 43 2.26 14.79 -49.61
CA LYS A 43 3.62 14.71 -49.05
C LYS A 43 3.73 15.50 -47.76
N VAL A 44 3.18 16.72 -47.74
CA VAL A 44 3.25 17.66 -46.63
C VAL A 44 2.44 17.15 -45.42
N THR A 45 1.22 16.65 -45.63
CA THR A 45 0.37 16.07 -44.57
C THR A 45 1.00 14.83 -43.90
N ARG A 46 1.85 14.08 -44.61
CA ARG A 46 2.51 12.86 -44.08
C ARG A 46 3.86 13.12 -43.39
N ARG A 47 4.42 14.33 -43.49
CA ARG A 47 5.74 14.66 -42.93
C ARG A 47 5.66 14.90 -41.42
N ARG A 48 6.20 13.97 -40.63
CA ARG A 48 6.23 14.01 -39.14
C ARG A 48 7.08 15.11 -38.50
N ARG A 49 7.90 15.84 -39.28
CA ARG A 49 8.85 16.86 -38.78
C ARG A 49 8.44 18.30 -39.12
N LEU A 50 7.23 18.52 -39.64
CA LEU A 50 6.75 19.90 -39.84
C LEU A 50 6.48 20.54 -38.47
N SER A 51 7.01 21.75 -38.29
CA SER A 51 6.77 22.57 -37.10
C SER A 51 5.44 23.30 -37.22
N THR A 52 4.88 23.79 -36.11
CA THR A 52 3.69 24.64 -36.11
C THR A 52 4.02 26.02 -36.66
N PRO A 53 3.11 26.68 -37.39
CA PRO A 53 3.35 28.03 -37.87
C PRO A 53 3.55 29.01 -36.69
N PRO A 54 4.41 30.03 -36.82
CA PRO A 54 4.69 30.98 -35.75
C PRO A 54 3.45 31.85 -35.46
N SER A 55 2.99 31.82 -34.22
CA SER A 55 1.84 32.58 -33.72
C SER A 55 2.19 34.05 -33.43
N ASP A 56 2.64 34.78 -34.45
CA ASP A 56 2.84 36.22 -34.34
C ASP A 56 1.57 36.97 -34.76
N LYS A 57 1.14 37.92 -33.92
CA LYS A 57 0.02 38.81 -34.26
C LYS A 57 0.43 39.69 -35.44
N GLY A 58 0.11 39.24 -36.65
CA GLY A 58 0.41 39.90 -37.92
C GLY A 58 0.98 38.98 -39.00
N SER A 59 1.34 37.73 -38.70
CA SER A 59 1.96 36.81 -39.69
C SER A 59 0.96 36.09 -40.60
N GLY A 60 -0.35 36.35 -40.51
CA GLY A 60 -1.36 35.68 -41.33
C GLY A 60 -1.64 34.23 -40.93
N SER A 61 -1.02 33.73 -39.86
CA SER A 61 -1.35 32.45 -39.20
C SER A 61 -2.34 32.70 -38.05
N ASP A 62 -3.50 33.28 -38.39
CA ASP A 62 -4.61 33.40 -37.44
C ASP A 62 -5.51 32.17 -37.60
N ALA A 63 -5.65 31.38 -36.53
CA ALA A 63 -6.51 30.20 -36.51
C ALA A 63 -7.96 30.54 -36.88
N ASN A 64 -8.41 31.78 -36.60
CA ASN A 64 -9.73 32.25 -37.00
C ASN A 64 -9.86 32.39 -38.52
N ALA A 65 -8.81 32.86 -39.21
CA ALA A 65 -8.83 32.98 -40.67
C ALA A 65 -8.87 31.61 -41.36
N VAL A 66 -8.15 30.62 -40.81
CA VAL A 66 -8.22 29.22 -41.27
C VAL A 66 -9.64 28.66 -41.08
N ALA A 67 -10.24 28.90 -39.91
CA ALA A 67 -11.61 28.47 -39.63
C ALA A 67 -12.65 29.16 -40.52
N GLU A 68 -12.54 30.48 -40.74
CA GLU A 68 -13.39 31.25 -41.65
C GLU A 68 -13.27 30.77 -43.10
N TYR A 69 -12.06 30.42 -43.55
CA TYR A 69 -11.83 29.86 -44.88
C TYR A 69 -12.47 28.47 -45.06
N LEU A 70 -12.32 27.58 -44.07
CA LEU A 70 -12.91 26.23 -44.10
C LEU A 70 -14.45 26.24 -43.94
N SER A 71 -15.00 27.25 -43.25
CA SER A 71 -16.44 27.41 -43.00
C SER A 71 -17.19 28.27 -44.02
N ASP A 72 -16.53 28.73 -45.08
CA ASP A 72 -17.09 29.66 -46.10
C ASP A 72 -17.46 31.06 -45.58
N ALA A 73 -16.97 31.43 -44.40
CA ALA A 73 -17.27 32.72 -43.78
C ALA A 73 -16.27 33.82 -44.17
N LEU A 74 -15.17 33.49 -44.86
CA LEU A 74 -14.14 34.45 -45.24
C LEU A 74 -14.59 35.37 -46.41
N PRO A 75 -14.41 36.70 -46.33
CA PRO A 75 -14.75 37.62 -47.43
C PRO A 75 -13.99 37.31 -48.72
N SER A 76 -14.67 37.40 -49.87
CA SER A 76 -14.11 37.05 -51.19
C SER A 76 -12.83 37.81 -51.57
N GLU A 77 -12.65 39.03 -51.06
CA GLU A 77 -11.44 39.84 -51.25
C GLU A 77 -10.19 39.23 -50.59
N LYS A 78 -10.36 38.41 -49.53
CA LYS A 78 -9.27 37.81 -48.75
C LYS A 78 -8.95 36.38 -49.13
N ILE A 79 -9.78 35.74 -49.96
CA ILE A 79 -9.63 34.34 -50.35
C ILE A 79 -8.38 34.14 -51.23
N GLU A 80 -8.18 34.99 -52.24
CA GLU A 80 -7.03 34.87 -53.17
C GLU A 80 -5.70 35.10 -52.44
N ASP A 81 -5.66 36.07 -51.51
CA ASP A 81 -4.48 36.34 -50.67
C ASP A 81 -4.18 35.18 -49.70
N PHE A 82 -5.21 34.54 -49.16
CA PHE A 82 -5.07 33.40 -48.26
C PHE A 82 -4.58 32.16 -49.01
N GLU A 83 -5.19 31.84 -50.16
CA GLU A 83 -4.76 30.71 -50.99
C GLU A 83 -3.31 30.86 -51.45
N LYS A 84 -2.90 32.06 -51.87
CA LYS A 84 -1.51 32.33 -52.26
C LYS A 84 -0.52 32.03 -51.13
N ARG A 85 -0.85 32.38 -49.88
CA ARG A 85 0.00 32.09 -48.71
C ARG A 85 0.08 30.60 -48.40
N CYS A 86 -1.03 29.87 -48.54
CA CYS A 86 -1.02 28.41 -48.41
C CYS A 86 -0.13 27.75 -49.48
N LEU A 87 -0.09 28.30 -50.69
CA LEU A 87 0.78 27.78 -51.76
C LEU A 87 2.27 28.12 -51.56
N GLU A 88 2.58 29.25 -50.93
CA GLU A 88 3.96 29.69 -50.65
C GLU A 88 4.60 28.99 -49.44
N SER A 89 3.80 28.42 -48.54
CA SER A 89 4.27 27.82 -47.29
C SER A 89 3.72 26.41 -47.05
N ASP A 90 4.62 25.41 -47.11
CA ASP A 90 4.31 24.00 -46.78
C ASP A 90 3.64 23.87 -45.39
N VAL A 91 3.97 24.73 -44.43
CA VAL A 91 3.40 24.67 -43.07
C VAL A 91 1.92 25.05 -43.06
N HIS A 92 1.56 26.13 -43.76
CA HIS A 92 0.17 26.60 -43.86
C HIS A 92 -0.67 25.65 -44.73
N LEU A 93 -0.09 25.08 -45.78
CA LEU A 93 -0.76 24.06 -46.60
C LEU A 93 -1.06 22.80 -45.77
N ALA A 94 -0.11 22.37 -44.92
CA ALA A 94 -0.29 21.22 -44.03
C ALA A 94 -1.45 21.43 -43.05
N GLU A 95 -1.49 22.61 -42.44
CA GLU A 95 -2.50 22.99 -41.44
C GLU A 95 -3.90 22.95 -42.05
N VAL A 96 -4.12 23.68 -43.16
CA VAL A 96 -5.44 23.75 -43.81
C VAL A 96 -5.88 22.37 -44.30
N ALA A 97 -4.99 21.59 -44.92
CA ALA A 97 -5.32 20.26 -45.41
C ALA A 97 -5.63 19.26 -44.28
N ALA A 98 -4.85 19.27 -43.19
CA ALA A 98 -5.10 18.40 -42.04
C ALA A 98 -6.38 18.78 -41.30
N CYS A 99 -6.65 20.08 -41.13
CA CYS A 99 -7.90 20.56 -40.53
C CYS A 99 -9.12 20.15 -41.35
N HIS A 100 -9.07 20.31 -42.69
CA HIS A 100 -10.15 19.87 -43.57
C HIS A 100 -10.40 18.36 -43.47
N GLN A 101 -9.33 17.55 -43.45
CA GLN A 101 -9.42 16.10 -43.30
C GLN A 101 -10.03 15.70 -41.95
N ILE A 102 -9.58 16.30 -40.84
CA ILE A 102 -10.11 16.03 -39.50
C ILE A 102 -11.59 16.42 -39.40
N LEU A 103 -11.97 17.58 -39.91
CA LEU A 103 -13.37 18.03 -39.92
C LEU A 103 -14.25 17.08 -40.72
N THR A 104 -13.77 16.59 -41.87
CA THR A 104 -14.50 15.61 -42.69
C THR A 104 -14.69 14.28 -41.96
N LEU A 105 -13.66 13.78 -41.28
CA LEU A 105 -13.76 12.57 -40.44
C LEU A 105 -14.73 12.74 -39.27
N LEU A 106 -14.75 13.93 -38.65
CA LEU A 106 -15.60 14.22 -37.50
C LEU A 106 -17.07 14.45 -37.87
N LEU A 107 -17.33 14.93 -39.09
CA LEU A 107 -18.67 15.12 -39.63
C LEU A 107 -19.27 13.83 -40.20
N SER A 108 -18.44 12.91 -40.70
CA SER A 108 -18.89 11.62 -41.24
C SER A 108 -19.10 10.55 -40.16
N GLU A 109 -18.28 10.54 -39.11
CA GLU A 109 -18.40 9.60 -38.00
C GLU A 109 -18.47 10.34 -36.65
N PRO A 110 -19.45 10.04 -35.76
CA PRO A 110 -19.45 10.61 -34.43
C PRO A 110 -18.25 10.10 -33.64
N VAL A 111 -17.32 11.01 -33.32
CA VAL A 111 -16.13 10.67 -32.52
C VAL A 111 -16.57 10.13 -31.17
N ARG A 112 -16.39 8.82 -30.97
CA ARG A 112 -16.66 8.15 -29.70
C ARG A 112 -15.59 8.54 -28.69
N VAL A 113 -15.86 9.57 -27.90
CA VAL A 113 -14.99 9.97 -26.80
C VAL A 113 -15.07 8.90 -25.71
N PRO A 114 -13.97 8.22 -25.36
CA PRO A 114 -14.00 7.23 -24.29
C PRO A 114 -14.46 7.91 -22.98
N PRO A 115 -15.29 7.24 -22.17
CA PRO A 115 -15.93 7.86 -21.00
C PRO A 115 -14.90 8.44 -20.02
N THR A 116 -13.70 7.86 -19.96
CA THR A 116 -12.58 8.35 -19.16
C THR A 116 -11.99 9.66 -19.68
N ALA A 117 -11.89 9.86 -21.00
CA ALA A 117 -11.44 11.12 -21.58
C ALA A 117 -12.50 12.22 -21.41
N ARG A 118 -13.78 11.87 -21.57
CA ARG A 118 -14.92 12.76 -21.33
C ARG A 118 -14.91 13.27 -19.87
N GLN A 119 -14.71 12.39 -18.90
CA GLN A 119 -14.60 12.77 -17.49
C GLN A 119 -13.39 13.65 -17.20
N ARG A 120 -12.24 13.40 -17.83
CA ARG A 120 -11.04 14.25 -17.70
C ARG A 120 -11.29 15.64 -18.26
N MET A 121 -11.94 15.76 -19.42
CA MET A 121 -12.30 17.06 -20.00
C MET A 121 -13.17 17.90 -19.07
N TYR A 122 -14.20 17.30 -18.45
CA TYR A 122 -15.03 18.02 -17.47
C TYR A 122 -14.26 18.44 -16.20
N ARG A 123 -13.20 17.71 -15.82
CA ARG A 123 -12.32 18.07 -14.70
C ARG A 123 -11.34 19.21 -15.02
N LEU A 124 -11.12 19.53 -16.29
CA LEU A 124 -10.26 20.65 -16.70
C LEU A 124 -10.94 22.02 -16.51
N VAL A 125 -12.27 22.06 -16.48
CA VAL A 125 -13.05 23.30 -16.27
C VAL A 125 -13.44 23.40 -14.80
N THR A 126 -13.22 24.56 -14.18
CA THR A 126 -13.61 24.81 -12.79
C THR A 126 -15.01 25.42 -12.72
N GLY A 127 -15.87 24.90 -11.84
CA GLY A 127 -17.22 25.44 -11.57
C GLY A 127 -18.35 24.44 -11.82
N PRO A 128 -19.62 24.88 -11.78
CA PRO A 128 -20.80 24.01 -11.85
C PRO A 128 -21.01 23.33 -13.22
N GLU A 129 -20.16 23.62 -14.20
CA GLU A 129 -20.15 22.99 -15.54
C GLU A 129 -19.25 21.76 -15.61
N SER A 130 -18.45 21.51 -14.56
CA SER A 130 -17.59 20.32 -14.42
C SER A 130 -18.35 19.03 -14.07
N LEU A 131 -19.67 19.11 -13.89
CA LEU A 131 -20.53 17.99 -13.51
C LEU A 131 -20.98 17.22 -14.76
N PRO A 132 -20.52 15.97 -15.00
CA PRO A 132 -20.71 15.26 -16.27
C PRO A 132 -22.17 14.91 -16.59
N ASN A 133 -23.08 14.96 -15.61
CA ASN A 133 -24.49 14.61 -15.74
C ASN A 133 -25.45 15.80 -15.58
N LYS A 134 -24.94 17.03 -15.55
CA LYS A 134 -25.81 18.21 -15.47
C LYS A 134 -26.50 18.42 -16.81
N LYS A 135 -27.84 18.36 -16.84
CA LYS A 135 -28.61 18.79 -18.01
C LYS A 135 -28.33 20.29 -18.22
N PRO A 136 -27.96 20.72 -19.44
CA PRO A 136 -27.77 22.15 -19.69
C PRO A 136 -29.06 22.87 -19.31
N GLY A 137 -28.92 23.96 -18.54
CA GLY A 137 -30.03 24.85 -18.28
C GLY A 137 -30.53 25.35 -19.64
N SER A 138 -31.83 25.22 -19.89
CA SER A 138 -32.46 25.85 -21.04
C SER A 138 -32.22 27.37 -20.94
N THR A 139 -31.59 27.94 -21.98
CA THR A 139 -31.22 29.35 -22.28
C THR A 139 -29.71 29.41 -22.57
N VAL A 140 -29.18 29.67 -23.77
CA VAL A 140 -29.56 30.40 -24.99
C VAL A 140 -28.88 29.68 -26.20
N PRO A 141 -29.44 29.69 -27.42
CA PRO A 141 -28.90 28.92 -28.54
C PRO A 141 -27.73 29.65 -29.22
N VAL A 142 -26.62 28.95 -29.44
CA VAL A 142 -25.68 29.25 -30.52
C VAL A 142 -25.98 28.24 -31.64
N GLY A 143 -26.52 28.77 -32.73
CA GLY A 143 -26.70 28.16 -34.06
C GLY A 143 -26.66 26.64 -34.18
N GLY A 144 -27.83 26.01 -34.14
CA GLY A 144 -28.02 24.64 -34.58
C GLY A 144 -29.38 24.10 -34.14
N ILE A 145 -30.28 23.86 -35.09
CA ILE A 145 -31.58 23.22 -34.84
C ILE A 145 -31.32 21.78 -34.41
N LEU A 146 -31.67 21.42 -33.18
CA LEU A 146 -31.68 20.03 -32.71
C LEU A 146 -33.00 19.36 -33.15
N PRO A 147 -33.00 18.08 -33.53
CA PRO A 147 -34.24 17.34 -33.81
C PRO A 147 -35.10 17.20 -32.55
N ASP A 148 -36.42 17.31 -32.70
CA ASP A 148 -37.42 17.28 -31.62
C ASP A 148 -37.70 15.87 -31.02
N GLU A 149 -37.02 14.82 -31.49
CA GLU A 149 -37.19 13.47 -30.92
C GLU A 149 -35.96 13.02 -30.11
N PRO A 150 -36.16 12.51 -28.87
CA PRO A 150 -35.08 11.90 -28.12
C PRO A 150 -34.68 10.59 -28.79
N LEU A 151 -33.51 10.57 -29.43
CA LEU A 151 -32.91 9.34 -29.96
C LEU A 151 -32.81 8.29 -28.84
N PRO A 152 -33.22 7.03 -29.09
CA PRO A 152 -33.09 5.96 -28.11
C PRO A 152 -31.60 5.82 -27.74
N ARG A 153 -31.32 5.76 -26.44
CA ARG A 153 -29.96 5.50 -25.94
C ARG A 153 -29.50 4.17 -26.54
N ALA A 154 -28.49 4.22 -27.40
CA ALA A 154 -27.78 3.04 -27.83
C ALA A 154 -27.08 2.45 -26.61
N ASP A 155 -27.56 1.28 -26.18
CA ASP A 155 -26.97 0.48 -25.11
C ASP A 155 -25.54 0.04 -25.47
N ASP A 156 -24.74 -0.23 -24.43
CA ASP A 156 -23.33 -0.68 -24.47
C ASP A 156 -23.09 -2.01 -25.22
N SER A 157 -24.10 -2.59 -25.89
CA SER A 157 -24.01 -3.83 -26.66
C SER A 157 -23.18 -3.71 -27.94
N ASP A 158 -23.14 -2.52 -28.55
CA ASP A 158 -22.52 -2.33 -29.88
C ASP A 158 -21.01 -2.03 -29.80
N ALA A 159 -20.48 -1.79 -28.59
CA ALA A 159 -19.04 -1.69 -28.36
C ALA A 159 -18.34 -3.07 -28.44
N ALA A 160 -19.06 -4.16 -28.19
CA ALA A 160 -18.52 -5.53 -28.25
C ALA A 160 -18.31 -6.02 -29.70
N TYR A 161 -19.14 -5.56 -30.64
CA TYR A 161 -19.08 -5.98 -32.05
C TYR A 161 -17.89 -5.38 -32.81
N LEU A 162 -17.42 -4.18 -32.44
CA LEU A 162 -16.28 -3.52 -33.09
C LEU A 162 -14.91 -4.05 -32.62
N LEU A 163 -14.86 -4.82 -31.53
CA LEU A 163 -13.62 -5.37 -30.96
C LEU A 163 -13.33 -6.83 -31.38
N GLY A 164 -14.11 -7.41 -32.29
CA GLY A 164 -13.94 -8.79 -32.74
C GLY A 164 -14.26 -9.85 -31.67
N MET A 165 -14.95 -9.47 -30.59
CA MET A 165 -15.38 -10.41 -29.56
C MET A 165 -16.71 -11.05 -29.96
N LYS A 166 -16.78 -12.39 -29.92
CA LYS A 166 -18.07 -13.08 -30.00
C LYS A 166 -18.89 -12.69 -28.77
N ALA A 167 -20.08 -12.14 -29.01
CA ALA A 167 -21.02 -11.75 -27.98
C ALA A 167 -21.31 -12.91 -27.01
N PHE A 168 -21.09 -12.70 -25.71
CA PHE A 168 -21.91 -13.34 -24.69
C PHE A 168 -23.24 -12.59 -24.67
N GLY A 169 -24.09 -12.89 -25.64
CA GLY A 169 -25.44 -12.35 -25.71
C GLY A 169 -26.31 -13.00 -24.65
N GLN A 170 -26.94 -12.18 -23.81
CA GLN A 170 -28.20 -12.55 -23.19
C GLN A 170 -29.27 -12.71 -24.27
N THR A 171 -29.33 -13.91 -24.85
CA THR A 171 -30.57 -14.51 -25.33
C THR A 171 -30.47 -16.01 -25.11
N GLU A 172 -30.43 -16.43 -23.84
CA GLU A 172 -30.68 -17.83 -23.54
C GLU A 172 -32.20 -18.04 -23.47
N SER A 173 -32.74 -18.55 -24.58
CA SER A 173 -34.04 -19.21 -24.60
C SER A 173 -34.10 -20.24 -23.46
N SER A 174 -35.21 -20.29 -22.74
CA SER A 174 -35.42 -21.14 -21.55
C SER A 174 -35.05 -22.62 -21.76
N GLY A 175 -35.01 -23.11 -22.99
CA GLY A 175 -34.57 -24.46 -23.33
C GLY A 175 -33.06 -24.71 -23.17
N GLN A 176 -32.20 -23.70 -23.37
CA GLN A 176 -30.74 -23.83 -23.22
C GLN A 176 -30.32 -23.89 -21.75
N ARG A 177 -31.02 -23.17 -20.86
CA ARG A 177 -30.81 -23.26 -19.40
C ARG A 177 -31.16 -24.63 -18.85
N ILE A 178 -32.23 -25.27 -19.36
CA ILE A 178 -32.60 -26.64 -18.98
C ILE A 178 -31.56 -27.64 -19.49
N ALA A 179 -31.05 -27.47 -20.72
CA ALA A 179 -30.00 -28.34 -21.26
C ALA A 179 -28.68 -28.21 -20.48
N GLN A 180 -28.27 -26.99 -20.09
CA GLN A 180 -27.07 -26.77 -19.28
C GLN A 180 -27.21 -27.34 -17.86
N LEU A 181 -28.39 -27.23 -17.24
CA LEU A 181 -28.68 -27.85 -15.94
C LEU A 181 -28.71 -29.38 -16.02
N LEU A 182 -29.16 -29.97 -17.13
CA LEU A 182 -29.12 -31.41 -17.36
C LEU A 182 -27.70 -31.94 -17.59
N VAL A 183 -26.84 -31.19 -18.29
CA VAL A 183 -25.43 -31.55 -18.48
C VAL A 183 -24.67 -31.44 -17.15
N LEU A 184 -24.91 -30.39 -16.37
CA LEU A 184 -24.29 -30.21 -15.06
C LEU A 184 -24.81 -31.27 -14.06
N GLY A 185 -26.10 -31.58 -14.09
CA GLY A 185 -26.70 -32.66 -13.30
C GLY A 185 -26.15 -34.04 -13.67
N GLY A 186 -25.96 -34.32 -14.98
CA GLY A 186 -25.34 -35.55 -15.46
C GLY A 186 -23.88 -35.68 -15.01
N LEU A 187 -23.14 -34.57 -14.97
CA LEU A 187 -21.74 -34.56 -14.53
C LEU A 187 -21.61 -34.76 -13.01
N VAL A 188 -22.54 -34.22 -12.22
CA VAL A 188 -22.62 -34.45 -10.77
C VAL A 188 -23.04 -35.90 -10.45
N VAL A 189 -23.99 -36.47 -11.19
CA VAL A 189 -24.39 -37.88 -11.03
C VAL A 189 -23.26 -38.82 -11.46
N GLY A 190 -22.54 -38.48 -12.54
CA GLY A 190 -21.35 -39.21 -12.98
C GLY A 190 -20.23 -39.21 -11.94
N LEU A 191 -19.92 -38.05 -11.35
CA LEU A 191 -18.95 -37.93 -10.26
C LEU A 191 -19.39 -38.63 -8.97
N GLY A 192 -20.70 -38.64 -8.68
CA GLY A 192 -21.26 -39.38 -7.55
C GLY A 192 -21.15 -40.91 -7.73
N LEU A 193 -21.38 -41.42 -8.94
CA LEU A 193 -21.25 -42.84 -9.26
C LEU A 193 -19.80 -43.32 -9.26
N THR A 194 -18.85 -42.50 -9.72
CA THR A 194 -17.42 -42.84 -9.64
C THR A 194 -16.88 -42.76 -8.21
N ALA A 195 -17.35 -41.80 -7.41
CA ALA A 195 -17.03 -41.73 -5.98
C ALA A 195 -17.65 -42.88 -5.17
N PHE A 196 -18.85 -43.34 -5.52
CA PHE A 196 -19.49 -44.51 -4.90
C PHE A 196 -18.82 -45.83 -5.30
N ALA A 197 -18.36 -45.96 -6.55
CA ALA A 197 -17.63 -47.14 -7.01
C ALA A 197 -16.18 -47.21 -6.45
N ALA A 198 -15.58 -46.06 -6.14
CA ALA A 198 -14.25 -45.96 -5.54
C ALA A 198 -14.27 -46.01 -3.99
N TRP A 199 -15.44 -46.14 -3.36
CA TRP A 199 -15.54 -46.24 -1.91
C TRP A 199 -15.11 -47.64 -1.44
N PRO A 200 -14.09 -47.76 -0.58
CA PRO A 200 -13.63 -49.07 -0.11
C PRO A 200 -14.72 -49.72 0.73
N ARG A 201 -15.31 -50.81 0.22
CA ARG A 201 -16.19 -51.69 0.99
C ARG A 201 -15.33 -52.56 1.90
N SER A 202 -15.13 -52.10 3.13
CA SER A 202 -14.55 -52.94 4.19
C SER A 202 -15.52 -54.06 4.54
N ASN A 203 -15.12 -55.31 4.27
CA ASN A 203 -15.79 -56.50 4.80
C ASN A 203 -15.73 -56.48 6.34
N PRO A 204 -16.82 -56.78 7.06
CA PRO A 204 -16.81 -56.87 8.50
C PRO A 204 -16.34 -58.27 8.91
N SER A 205 -15.05 -58.53 8.76
CA SER A 205 -14.43 -59.74 9.30
C SER A 205 -12.94 -59.47 9.44
N ASP A 206 -12.59 -58.72 10.49
CA ASP A 206 -11.36 -58.89 11.26
C ASP A 206 -11.39 -57.91 12.46
N LEU A 207 -11.93 -58.40 13.57
CA LEU A 207 -11.74 -57.82 14.90
C LEU A 207 -11.15 -58.91 15.80
N PRO A 208 -9.94 -58.71 16.38
CA PRO A 208 -9.50 -59.49 17.53
C PRO A 208 -10.11 -58.93 18.84
N PRO A 209 -10.17 -59.73 19.92
CA PRO A 209 -11.33 -59.78 20.80
C PRO A 209 -11.30 -58.79 21.97
N LYS A 210 -12.49 -58.30 22.32
CA LYS A 210 -12.77 -57.53 23.55
C LYS A 210 -13.01 -58.50 24.71
N ARG A 211 -12.19 -58.42 25.77
CA ARG A 211 -12.50 -59.00 27.08
C ARG A 211 -13.05 -57.91 28.01
N SER A 212 -14.33 -58.11 28.37
CA SER A 212 -15.01 -57.81 29.64
C SER A 212 -14.53 -56.65 30.52
N ASN A 213 -15.44 -55.70 30.80
CA ASN A 213 -16.09 -55.66 32.12
C ASN A 213 -17.28 -54.67 32.18
N VAL A 214 -18.42 -55.26 32.54
CA VAL A 214 -19.49 -54.80 33.46
C VAL A 214 -20.15 -53.44 33.24
N GLU A 215 -21.40 -53.55 32.81
CA GLU A 215 -22.50 -52.60 32.89
C GLU A 215 -23.20 -52.73 34.26
N VAL A 216 -23.50 -51.61 34.93
CA VAL A 216 -24.75 -51.48 35.70
C VAL A 216 -25.32 -50.09 35.46
N ALA A 217 -26.56 -50.09 34.97
CA ALA A 217 -27.34 -48.96 34.50
C ALA A 217 -27.98 -48.13 35.62
N ALA A 218 -28.28 -46.87 35.30
CA ALA A 218 -29.14 -45.96 36.04
C ALA A 218 -30.62 -46.11 35.61
N LYS A 219 -31.58 -45.80 36.51
CA LYS A 219 -32.90 -45.21 36.19
C LYS A 219 -33.55 -44.52 37.43
N PRO A 220 -34.55 -43.61 37.24
CA PRO A 220 -34.74 -42.39 38.05
C PRO A 220 -36.17 -42.14 38.64
N ALA A 221 -36.31 -41.00 39.35
CA ALA A 221 -37.49 -40.17 39.73
C ALA A 221 -38.48 -40.75 40.79
N ASP A 222 -39.11 -40.03 41.74
CA ASP A 222 -39.79 -38.72 41.67
C ASP A 222 -40.04 -38.02 43.04
N GLU A 223 -40.39 -36.72 42.95
CA GLU A 223 -41.24 -35.85 43.83
C GLU A 223 -40.88 -35.51 45.30
N VAL A 224 -40.78 -34.20 45.61
CA VAL A 224 -41.72 -33.42 46.47
C VAL A 224 -41.31 -31.91 46.53
N LYS A 225 -42.29 -31.01 46.36
CA LYS A 225 -42.40 -29.61 46.90
C LYS A 225 -43.87 -29.44 47.37
N PRO A 226 -44.29 -28.51 48.28
CA PRO A 226 -43.81 -27.11 48.44
C PRO A 226 -43.86 -26.40 49.86
N LYS A 227 -42.99 -25.37 50.04
CA LYS A 227 -43.07 -24.01 50.73
C LYS A 227 -43.68 -23.81 52.16
N PRO A 228 -43.48 -22.66 52.89
CA PRO A 228 -42.72 -21.40 52.63
C PRO A 228 -41.90 -20.76 53.82
N GLY A 229 -40.93 -19.88 53.50
CA GLY A 229 -40.75 -18.55 54.15
C GLY A 229 -39.78 -18.36 55.34
N GLU A 230 -38.61 -17.75 55.10
CA GLU A 230 -38.13 -16.55 55.83
C GLU A 230 -36.84 -15.96 55.20
N ASN A 231 -36.83 -14.63 55.03
CA ASN A 231 -35.75 -13.80 54.49
C ASN A 231 -34.45 -13.86 55.32
N ARG A 232 -33.27 -14.02 54.69
CA ARG A 232 -31.98 -13.40 55.16
C ARG A 232 -31.01 -13.14 53.99
N GLU A 233 -30.50 -11.92 53.94
CA GLU A 233 -29.48 -11.36 53.04
C GLU A 233 -28.06 -11.96 53.25
N PRO A 234 -27.13 -11.79 52.29
CA PRO A 234 -25.74 -12.26 52.38
C PRO A 234 -24.83 -11.32 53.21
N PRO A 235 -23.79 -11.82 53.93
CA PRO A 235 -23.00 -11.01 54.83
C PRO A 235 -21.87 -10.23 54.14
N ALA A 236 -21.70 -8.98 54.57
CA ALA A 236 -20.62 -8.05 54.26
C ALA A 236 -19.46 -8.15 55.26
N VAL A 237 -18.25 -7.85 54.81
CA VAL A 237 -17.01 -7.75 55.61
C VAL A 237 -16.85 -6.30 56.14
N PRO A 238 -16.42 -6.07 57.41
CA PRO A 238 -16.57 -4.76 58.06
C PRO A 238 -15.37 -3.80 57.88
N MET A 239 -15.68 -2.49 57.80
CA MET A 239 -14.76 -1.36 57.98
C MET A 239 -14.84 -0.79 59.41
N PRO A 240 -13.78 -0.17 59.96
CA PRO A 240 -13.83 0.71 61.15
C PRO A 240 -14.03 2.22 60.79
N PRO A 241 -14.38 3.07 61.77
CA PRO A 241 -15.15 4.32 61.60
C PRO A 241 -14.31 5.62 61.44
N PRO A 242 -14.95 6.78 61.14
CA PRO A 242 -14.28 8.04 60.76
C PRO A 242 -14.02 8.98 61.94
N ILE A 243 -13.00 9.85 61.81
CA ILE A 243 -12.68 10.93 62.76
C ILE A 243 -12.77 12.28 62.04
N GLU A 244 -13.51 13.20 62.65
CA GLU A 244 -13.79 14.58 62.23
C GLU A 244 -12.61 15.54 62.54
N ILE A 245 -12.48 16.62 61.75
CA ILE A 245 -11.58 17.77 61.97
C ILE A 245 -12.48 18.97 62.31
N PRO A 246 -12.17 19.83 63.30
CA PRO A 246 -11.67 21.19 62.96
C PRO A 246 -10.76 21.94 63.97
N MET A 247 -9.81 22.70 63.39
CA MET A 247 -9.33 24.09 63.64
C MET A 247 -8.79 24.60 65.00
N ASP A 248 -7.55 25.15 64.98
CA ASP A 248 -7.16 26.57 65.22
C ASP A 248 -5.60 26.71 65.24
N GLU A 249 -4.96 27.30 64.21
CA GLU A 249 -4.38 28.67 64.08
C GLU A 249 -3.32 29.08 65.15
N GLN A 250 -2.00 29.02 64.89
CA GLN A 250 -1.05 30.02 64.27
C GLN A 250 -0.38 30.99 65.30
N PRO A 251 0.74 31.73 65.01
CA PRO A 251 1.90 31.53 64.10
C PRO A 251 3.29 32.01 64.67
N ALA A 252 4.35 31.87 63.84
CA ALA A 252 5.61 32.66 63.74
C ALA A 252 6.79 32.31 64.69
N ALA A 253 8.08 32.32 64.32
CA ALA A 253 8.84 32.71 63.12
C ALA A 253 10.22 31.96 63.10
N PRO A 254 10.99 31.97 61.99
CA PRO A 254 12.10 31.03 61.75
C PRO A 254 13.51 31.63 61.96
N PRO A 255 14.55 30.78 62.06
CA PRO A 255 15.87 31.12 61.53
C PRO A 255 16.49 29.95 60.71
N PRO A 256 17.70 30.11 60.14
CA PRO A 256 18.02 30.22 58.72
C PRO A 256 18.32 28.87 58.01
N PRO A 257 18.47 28.86 56.67
CA PRO A 257 18.63 27.63 55.91
C PRO A 257 20.11 27.24 55.70
N VAL A 258 20.46 26.01 56.05
CA VAL A 258 21.55 25.23 55.45
C VAL A 258 21.14 23.75 55.47
N PRO A 259 21.66 22.94 54.54
CA PRO A 259 20.93 22.38 53.41
C PRO A 259 20.48 20.95 53.73
N MET A 260 19.18 20.67 53.66
CA MET A 260 18.71 19.30 53.81
C MET A 260 19.22 18.45 52.65
N ASP A 261 20.01 17.47 53.07
CA ASP A 261 20.57 16.40 52.30
C ASP A 261 19.61 15.84 51.26
N ALA A 262 20.22 15.69 50.10
CA ALA A 262 19.80 14.94 48.95
C ALA A 262 18.82 13.81 49.28
N LYS A 263 17.71 13.81 48.54
CA LYS A 263 16.98 12.59 48.16
C LYS A 263 18.00 11.45 47.96
N PRO A 264 17.72 10.23 48.45
CA PRO A 264 18.64 9.11 48.25
C PRO A 264 19.01 9.06 46.76
N PRO A 265 20.31 8.95 46.41
CA PRO A 265 20.72 8.95 45.02
C PRO A 265 19.94 7.82 44.35
N MET A 266 19.21 8.13 43.27
CA MET A 266 19.02 7.13 42.23
C MET A 266 20.42 6.58 41.98
N ASP A 267 20.62 5.28 42.23
CA ASP A 267 21.86 4.60 41.86
C ASP A 267 22.21 5.04 40.44
N LEU A 268 23.27 5.84 40.32
CA LEU A 268 23.81 6.27 39.04
C LEU A 268 24.33 5.00 38.38
N VAL A 269 23.43 4.32 37.66
CA VAL A 269 23.78 3.22 36.75
C VAL A 269 24.94 3.76 35.92
N PRO A 270 26.13 3.11 35.94
CA PRO A 270 27.21 3.52 35.07
C PRO A 270 26.67 3.46 33.64
N ALA A 271 26.51 4.63 33.01
CA ALA A 271 26.00 4.71 31.65
C ALA A 271 26.90 3.85 30.76
N ALA A 272 26.30 2.95 29.98
CA ALA A 272 27.05 2.21 28.99
C ALA A 272 27.85 3.19 28.14
N GLN A 273 29.12 2.88 27.85
CA GLN A 273 29.99 3.79 27.12
C GLN A 273 29.30 4.24 25.82
N PRO A 274 29.26 5.55 25.51
CA PRO A 274 28.56 6.05 24.33
C PRO A 274 29.18 5.44 23.05
N PRO A 275 28.45 5.36 21.94
CA PRO A 275 29.04 4.87 20.69
C PRO A 275 30.21 5.76 20.25
N LYS A 276 31.28 5.16 19.73
CA LYS A 276 32.41 5.92 19.16
C LYS A 276 31.96 6.56 17.83
N PRO A 277 32.17 7.87 17.61
CA PRO A 277 31.69 8.57 16.43
C PRO A 277 32.61 8.39 15.20
N ASP A 278 33.74 7.69 15.32
CA ASP A 278 34.72 7.57 14.24
C ASP A 278 34.14 6.87 13.02
N ALA A 279 34.39 7.41 11.84
CA ALA A 279 34.02 6.83 10.55
C ALA A 279 35.20 6.00 10.00
N LEU A 280 35.16 4.68 10.21
CA LEU A 280 36.17 3.72 9.83
C LEU A 280 35.52 2.58 9.04
N PRO A 281 36.22 1.93 8.11
CA PRO A 281 35.75 0.67 7.55
C PRO A 281 35.63 -0.37 8.68
N VAL A 282 34.47 -1.00 8.81
CA VAL A 282 34.18 -1.99 9.88
C VAL A 282 33.75 -3.35 9.34
N GLY A 283 33.49 -3.44 8.04
CA GLY A 283 33.11 -4.69 7.40
C GLY A 283 32.84 -4.55 5.92
N VAL A 284 32.34 -5.65 5.35
CA VAL A 284 31.98 -5.76 3.93
C VAL A 284 30.60 -6.37 3.77
N LEU A 285 29.88 -5.95 2.74
CA LEU A 285 28.65 -6.58 2.28
C LEU A 285 28.98 -7.90 1.57
N ASP A 286 28.62 -9.03 2.18
CA ASP A 286 28.90 -10.39 1.68
C ASP A 286 27.91 -10.81 0.58
N THR A 287 26.74 -10.18 0.52
CA THR A 287 25.67 -10.44 -0.44
C THR A 287 25.48 -9.25 -1.41
N PRO A 288 26.30 -9.12 -2.46
CA PRO A 288 26.29 -7.96 -3.36
C PRO A 288 25.01 -7.82 -4.20
N ASP A 289 24.27 -8.93 -4.40
CA ASP A 289 23.00 -8.96 -5.12
C ASP A 289 21.85 -8.33 -4.33
N LYS A 290 22.06 -8.00 -3.05
CA LYS A 290 21.06 -7.42 -2.15
C LYS A 290 21.26 -5.91 -2.04
N VAL A 291 20.16 -5.18 -1.90
CA VAL A 291 20.20 -3.72 -1.75
C VAL A 291 20.31 -3.36 -0.28
N VAL A 292 21.45 -2.77 0.09
CA VAL A 292 21.67 -2.09 1.37
C VAL A 292 21.99 -0.63 1.08
N LEU A 293 21.29 0.28 1.74
CA LEU A 293 21.49 1.71 1.63
C LEU A 293 22.23 2.24 2.86
N ALA A 294 23.16 3.17 2.66
CA ALA A 294 23.84 3.92 3.70
C ALA A 294 23.37 5.38 3.64
N GLU A 295 23.13 5.98 4.80
CA GLU A 295 22.79 7.39 4.92
C GLU A 295 24.07 8.24 4.91
N ARG A 296 24.25 9.04 3.85
CA ARG A 296 25.42 9.92 3.66
C ARG A 296 24.95 11.32 3.29
N GLY A 297 25.25 12.30 4.13
CA GLY A 297 24.88 13.70 3.90
C GLY A 297 23.37 13.91 3.69
N GLY A 298 22.54 13.16 4.43
CA GLY A 298 21.07 13.22 4.31
C GLY A 298 20.49 12.57 3.06
N LYS A 299 21.30 11.81 2.29
CA LYS A 299 20.88 11.03 1.13
C LYS A 299 21.11 9.55 1.37
N TRP A 300 20.23 8.73 0.80
CA TRP A 300 20.39 7.28 0.79
C TRP A 300 21.22 6.84 -0.41
N VAL A 301 22.35 6.20 -0.14
CA VAL A 301 23.31 5.75 -1.14
C VAL A 301 23.48 4.24 -1.04
N ARG A 302 23.28 3.52 -2.14
CA ARG A 302 23.47 2.07 -2.18
C ARG A 302 24.94 1.70 -2.01
N ILE A 303 25.20 0.68 -1.19
CA ILE A 303 26.49 -0.03 -1.17
C ILE A 303 26.60 -0.88 -2.45
N MET A 304 27.50 -0.47 -3.33
CA MET A 304 27.65 -1.10 -4.65
C MET A 304 28.52 -2.35 -4.57
N PRO A 305 28.25 -3.40 -5.37
CA PRO A 305 29.07 -4.61 -5.43
C PRO A 305 30.56 -4.36 -5.71
N ALA A 306 30.87 -3.35 -6.53
CA ALA A 306 32.24 -2.97 -6.86
C ALA A 306 33.00 -2.33 -5.68
N MET A 307 32.28 -1.80 -4.68
CA MET A 307 32.82 -1.16 -3.48
C MET A 307 31.99 -1.61 -2.27
N PRO A 308 32.12 -2.87 -1.82
CA PRO A 308 31.24 -3.45 -0.80
C PRO A 308 31.59 -3.02 0.63
N SER A 309 32.43 -1.98 0.80
CA SER A 309 32.91 -1.53 2.10
C SER A 309 31.79 -0.85 2.90
N VAL A 310 31.71 -1.21 4.18
CA VAL A 310 30.75 -0.69 5.15
C VAL A 310 31.50 0.17 6.16
N MET A 311 31.07 1.41 6.33
CA MET A 311 31.68 2.37 7.26
C MET A 311 30.91 2.40 8.58
N SER A 312 31.62 2.64 9.68
CA SER A 312 30.99 2.97 10.96
C SER A 312 30.41 4.38 10.97
N ALA A 313 29.54 4.65 11.94
CA ALA A 313 28.78 5.89 12.11
C ALA A 313 27.78 6.21 10.97
N GLU A 314 27.71 5.38 9.92
CA GLU A 314 26.68 5.45 8.89
C GLU A 314 25.45 4.62 9.29
N ARG A 315 24.25 5.17 9.08
CA ARG A 315 23.01 4.39 9.22
C ARG A 315 22.81 3.55 7.97
N LEU A 316 22.72 2.24 8.15
CA LEU A 316 22.47 1.25 7.13
C LEU A 316 21.00 0.81 7.18
N VAL A 317 20.42 0.57 6.01
CA VAL A 317 19.06 0.05 5.86
C VAL A 317 19.03 -1.04 4.80
N ALA A 318 18.58 -2.23 5.17
CA ALA A 318 18.11 -3.24 4.22
C ALA A 318 16.65 -2.97 3.90
N LEU A 319 16.36 -2.69 2.63
CA LEU A 319 15.01 -2.36 2.17
C LEU A 319 14.00 -3.52 2.38
N PRO A 320 12.69 -3.25 2.39
CA PRO A 320 11.66 -4.27 2.54
C PRO A 320 11.83 -5.44 1.57
N GLY A 321 11.82 -6.67 2.12
CA GLY A 321 12.02 -7.92 1.39
C GLY A 321 13.48 -8.32 1.12
N PHE A 322 14.46 -7.42 1.30
CA PHE A 322 15.88 -7.76 1.17
C PHE A 322 16.45 -8.39 2.44
N LYS A 323 17.20 -9.48 2.26
CA LYS A 323 17.96 -10.15 3.32
C LYS A 323 19.44 -10.05 2.97
N ALA A 324 20.21 -9.27 3.70
CA ALA A 324 21.59 -8.91 3.36
C ALA A 324 22.56 -9.27 4.49
N SER A 325 23.72 -9.81 4.15
CA SER A 325 24.72 -10.24 5.13
C SER A 325 25.90 -9.28 5.19
N LEU A 326 26.20 -8.76 6.37
CA LEU A 326 27.36 -7.91 6.65
C LEU A 326 28.42 -8.74 7.39
N LYS A 327 29.59 -8.90 6.78
CA LYS A 327 30.73 -9.56 7.40
C LYS A 327 31.63 -8.51 8.04
N LEU A 328 31.74 -8.54 9.36
CA LEU A 328 32.56 -7.58 10.11
C LEU A 328 34.02 -8.05 10.19
N GLU A 329 34.96 -7.11 10.31
CA GLU A 329 36.40 -7.40 10.29
C GLU A 329 36.85 -8.37 11.39
N ALA A 330 36.25 -8.26 12.58
CA ALA A 330 36.59 -9.09 13.74
C ALA A 330 36.01 -10.53 13.69
N GLY A 331 35.23 -10.88 12.67
CA GLY A 331 34.67 -12.23 12.47
C GLY A 331 33.15 -12.40 12.61
N PRO A 332 32.42 -11.59 13.42
CA PRO A 332 30.95 -11.65 13.46
C PRO A 332 30.31 -11.38 12.09
N VAL A 333 29.17 -12.03 11.86
CA VAL A 333 28.33 -11.80 10.69
C VAL A 333 26.96 -11.34 11.17
N VAL A 334 26.53 -10.19 10.64
CA VAL A 334 25.23 -9.56 10.93
C VAL A 334 24.36 -9.65 9.68
N GLU A 335 23.33 -10.48 9.72
CA GLU A 335 22.36 -10.60 8.64
C GLU A 335 21.18 -9.66 8.90
N LEU A 336 21.04 -8.62 8.07
CA LEU A 336 19.90 -7.72 8.05
C LEU A 336 18.72 -8.39 7.37
N TRP A 337 17.57 -8.39 8.05
CA TRP A 337 16.36 -9.05 7.56
C TRP A 337 15.23 -8.04 7.33
N GLY A 338 15.04 -7.66 6.07
CA GLY A 338 13.86 -6.93 5.60
C GLY A 338 12.73 -7.89 5.20
N ASN A 339 11.50 -7.43 5.38
CA ASN A 339 10.27 -8.20 5.18
C ASN A 339 9.24 -7.41 4.38
N LEU A 340 8.32 -8.16 3.77
CA LEU A 340 7.12 -7.61 3.14
C LEU A 340 5.90 -8.25 3.83
N PRO A 341 4.82 -7.49 4.12
CA PRO A 341 3.61 -8.04 4.72
C PRO A 341 3.02 -9.23 3.95
N ASP A 342 3.20 -9.23 2.63
CA ASP A 342 2.82 -10.31 1.71
C ASP A 342 3.60 -11.62 1.93
N GLN A 343 4.80 -11.56 2.49
CA GLN A 343 5.59 -12.73 2.89
C GLN A 343 5.21 -13.17 4.30
N VAL A 344 5.21 -12.21 5.23
CA VAL A 344 4.90 -12.42 6.65
C VAL A 344 4.16 -11.20 7.17
N PRO A 345 2.92 -11.35 7.67
CA PRO A 345 2.09 -10.24 8.13
C PRO A 345 2.51 -9.79 9.54
N ILE A 346 3.74 -9.30 9.68
CA ILE A 346 4.31 -8.74 10.90
C ILE A 346 4.72 -7.28 10.66
N PRO A 347 4.69 -6.41 11.68
CA PRO A 347 4.96 -4.97 11.56
C PRO A 347 6.47 -4.67 11.48
N ILE A 348 7.18 -5.38 10.60
CA ILE A 348 8.61 -5.22 10.31
C ILE A 348 8.73 -5.14 8.80
N LEU A 349 9.28 -4.03 8.30
CA LEU A 349 9.49 -3.79 6.88
C LEU A 349 10.99 -3.81 6.58
N GLU A 350 11.75 -2.89 7.17
CA GLU A 350 13.19 -2.76 7.01
C GLU A 350 13.97 -3.29 8.22
N SER A 351 15.27 -3.52 8.01
CA SER A 351 16.23 -3.71 9.09
C SER A 351 17.25 -2.57 9.03
N SER A 352 17.28 -1.74 10.08
CA SER A 352 18.09 -0.54 10.13
C SER A 352 19.09 -0.60 11.28
N VAL A 353 20.38 -0.50 10.96
CA VAL A 353 21.48 -0.58 11.92
C VAL A 353 22.49 0.54 11.71
N THR A 354 23.14 0.99 12.77
CA THR A 354 24.38 1.78 12.69
C THR A 354 25.49 0.98 13.33
N LEU A 355 26.56 0.74 12.59
CA LEU A 355 27.75 0.07 13.12
C LEU A 355 28.68 1.10 13.77
N HIS A 356 29.31 0.70 14.88
CA HIS A 356 30.24 1.54 15.62
C HIS A 356 31.60 0.83 15.72
N PRO A 357 32.71 1.59 15.80
CA PRO A 357 33.99 0.99 16.15
C PRO A 357 33.87 0.30 17.52
N PRO A 358 34.29 -0.98 17.64
CA PRO A 358 34.13 -1.72 18.89
C PRO A 358 35.02 -1.15 20.01
N TYR A 359 34.57 -1.38 21.24
CA TYR A 359 35.37 -1.16 22.46
C TYR A 359 36.22 -2.39 22.77
N ASP A 360 37.26 -2.21 23.58
CA ASP A 360 38.13 -3.32 24.00
C ASP A 360 37.30 -4.43 24.67
N GLY A 361 37.49 -5.67 24.22
CA GLY A 361 36.73 -6.83 24.67
C GLY A 361 35.46 -7.14 23.86
N PHE A 362 35.10 -6.29 22.88
CA PHE A 362 34.01 -6.54 21.94
C PHE A 362 34.55 -6.77 20.53
N ASP A 363 33.98 -7.73 19.80
CA ASP A 363 34.28 -7.96 18.39
C ASP A 363 33.41 -7.06 17.49
N ALA A 364 32.24 -6.62 17.97
CA ALA A 364 31.37 -5.70 17.26
C ALA A 364 30.52 -4.84 18.22
N ASP A 365 30.23 -3.60 17.82
CA ASP A 365 29.28 -2.70 18.50
C ASP A 365 28.32 -2.14 17.45
N LEU A 366 27.01 -2.30 17.66
CA LEU A 366 25.98 -1.82 16.74
C LEU A 366 24.78 -1.25 17.49
N THR A 367 24.13 -0.27 16.88
CA THR A 367 22.81 0.21 17.26
C THR A 367 21.78 -0.33 16.28
N LEU A 368 20.82 -1.09 16.78
CA LEU A 368 19.68 -1.58 16.01
C LEU A 368 18.52 -0.58 16.20
N HIS A 369 18.22 0.19 15.16
CA HIS A 369 17.16 1.20 15.19
C HIS A 369 15.79 0.58 15.04
N THR A 370 15.63 -0.38 14.13
CA THR A 370 14.36 -1.08 13.89
C THR A 370 14.61 -2.33 13.06
N GLY A 371 13.70 -3.29 13.18
CA GLY A 371 13.69 -4.51 12.38
C GLY A 371 14.45 -5.66 13.03
N ARG A 372 14.80 -6.64 12.20
CA ARG A 372 15.36 -7.92 12.64
C ARG A 372 16.77 -8.12 12.10
N ILE A 373 17.63 -8.65 12.96
CA ILE A 373 18.98 -9.08 12.59
C ILE A 373 19.26 -10.50 13.09
N PHE A 374 20.07 -11.24 12.34
CA PHE A 374 20.63 -12.52 12.81
C PHE A 374 22.12 -12.34 13.06
N LEU A 375 22.57 -12.80 14.21
CA LEU A 375 23.94 -12.76 14.67
C LEU A 375 24.52 -14.17 14.63
N THR A 376 25.58 -14.32 13.85
CA THR A 376 26.38 -15.56 13.75
C THR A 376 27.86 -15.19 13.81
N THR A 377 28.73 -16.17 14.00
CA THR A 377 30.18 -15.94 13.98
C THR A 377 30.89 -16.99 13.14
N LYS A 378 31.93 -16.56 12.42
CA LYS A 378 32.88 -17.46 11.73
C LYS A 378 34.11 -17.76 12.60
N LYS A 379 34.18 -17.20 13.81
CA LYS A 379 35.32 -17.33 14.74
C LYS A 379 35.09 -18.54 15.66
N PRO A 380 35.94 -19.58 15.61
CA PRO A 380 35.76 -20.78 16.43
C PRO A 380 35.83 -20.53 17.94
N THR A 381 36.51 -19.46 18.37
CA THR A 381 36.62 -19.06 19.78
C THR A 381 35.44 -18.24 20.28
N GLY A 382 34.42 -18.04 19.43
CA GLY A 382 33.24 -17.24 19.74
C GLY A 382 33.44 -15.75 19.48
N SER A 383 32.38 -14.97 19.64
CA SER A 383 32.42 -13.52 19.49
C SER A 383 31.48 -12.81 20.46
N THR A 384 31.88 -11.64 20.93
CA THR A 384 31.03 -10.79 21.79
C THR A 384 30.60 -9.55 21.03
N ILE A 385 29.29 -9.36 20.93
CA ILE A 385 28.64 -8.32 20.13
C ILE A 385 27.80 -7.46 21.07
N ARG A 386 28.02 -6.15 21.06
CA ARG A 386 27.17 -5.20 21.76
C ARG A 386 26.05 -4.72 20.85
N VAL A 387 24.81 -4.92 21.29
CA VAL A 387 23.60 -4.45 20.61
C VAL A 387 22.94 -3.36 21.44
N ARG A 388 22.75 -2.19 20.83
CA ARG A 388 22.14 -1.02 21.46
C ARG A 388 20.78 -0.74 20.83
N CYS A 389 19.80 -0.37 21.64
CA CYS A 389 18.48 0.04 21.20
C CYS A 389 17.88 1.03 22.21
N ASP A 390 17.63 2.27 21.78
CA ASP A 390 17.20 3.37 22.66
C ASP A 390 18.09 3.49 23.92
N GLN A 391 17.55 3.25 25.12
CA GLN A 391 18.30 3.27 26.38
C GLN A 391 18.82 1.89 26.82
N GLU A 392 18.55 0.83 26.07
CA GLU A 392 18.98 -0.53 26.39
C GLU A 392 20.28 -0.93 25.67
N VAL A 393 21.15 -1.59 26.42
CA VAL A 393 22.41 -2.15 25.91
C VAL A 393 22.54 -3.61 26.32
N TRP A 394 22.60 -4.47 25.30
CA TRP A 394 22.62 -5.92 25.42
C TRP A 394 23.95 -6.44 24.87
N ASP A 395 24.76 -7.05 25.73
CA ASP A 395 26.01 -7.69 25.34
C ASP A 395 25.71 -9.17 25.06
N VAL A 396 25.77 -9.56 23.78
CA VAL A 396 25.48 -10.90 23.27
C VAL A 396 26.80 -11.62 22.99
N THR A 397 27.08 -12.71 23.70
CA THR A 397 28.24 -13.56 23.45
C THR A 397 27.82 -14.84 22.74
N LEU A 398 28.34 -15.04 21.53
CA LEU A 398 28.24 -16.26 20.74
C LEU A 398 29.44 -17.16 21.09
N PRO A 399 29.24 -18.37 21.64
CA PRO A 399 30.34 -19.22 22.08
C PRO A 399 31.12 -19.87 20.93
N ASP A 400 30.46 -20.19 19.82
CA ASP A 400 31.04 -20.91 18.69
C ASP A 400 30.31 -20.58 17.36
N ASP A 401 30.73 -21.22 16.27
CA ASP A 401 30.17 -21.07 14.93
C ASP A 401 28.80 -21.77 14.74
N LYS A 402 28.30 -22.49 15.75
CA LYS A 402 26.97 -23.11 15.76
C LYS A 402 25.92 -22.22 16.40
N ALA A 403 26.36 -21.15 17.08
CA ALA A 403 25.49 -20.17 17.70
C ALA A 403 24.78 -19.31 16.64
N ASP A 404 23.46 -19.29 16.74
CA ASP A 404 22.59 -18.57 15.81
C ASP A 404 21.50 -17.85 16.61
N VAL A 405 21.63 -16.53 16.71
CA VAL A 405 20.80 -15.69 17.57
C VAL A 405 20.08 -14.65 16.73
N VAL A 406 18.78 -14.51 16.93
CA VAL A 406 17.99 -13.43 16.33
C VAL A 406 17.76 -12.33 17.36
N VAL A 407 17.91 -11.09 16.92
CA VAL A 407 17.50 -9.90 17.69
C VAL A 407 16.53 -9.10 16.84
N GLU A 408 15.40 -8.75 17.42
CA GLU A 408 14.31 -8.03 16.78
C GLU A 408 13.94 -6.81 17.62
N VAL A 409 13.92 -5.64 16.97
CA VAL A 409 13.45 -4.38 17.55
C VAL A 409 12.21 -3.96 16.78
N THR A 410 11.10 -3.79 17.50
CA THR A 410 9.84 -3.30 16.93
C THR A 410 9.41 -2.04 17.62
N HIS A 411 8.89 -1.11 16.81
CA HIS A 411 8.22 0.07 17.28
C HIS A 411 6.73 -0.04 16.95
N ARG A 412 5.87 0.27 17.91
CA ARG A 412 4.42 0.32 17.69
C ARG A 412 3.85 1.58 18.30
N LEU A 413 2.95 2.21 17.55
CA LEU A 413 2.09 3.24 18.10
C LEU A 413 1.22 2.63 19.19
N VAL A 414 1.07 3.34 20.31
CA VAL A 414 0.16 2.93 21.37
C VAL A 414 -1.26 3.31 20.95
N PRO A 415 -2.21 2.36 20.95
CA PRO A 415 -3.57 2.64 20.53
C PRO A 415 -4.23 3.73 21.38
N GLY A 416 -4.83 4.70 20.69
CA GLY A 416 -5.58 5.81 21.28
C GLY A 416 -4.79 6.88 22.02
N MET A 417 -3.46 6.89 21.94
CA MET A 417 -2.71 8.11 22.29
C MET A 417 -3.03 9.21 21.28
N MET A 418 -3.55 10.34 21.76
CA MET A 418 -3.80 11.54 20.94
C MET A 418 -2.47 12.29 20.72
N VAL A 419 -2.36 13.03 19.61
CA VAL A 419 -1.23 13.94 19.32
C VAL A 419 -1.09 15.04 20.38
N ASP A 420 -2.17 15.34 21.11
CA ASP A 420 -2.18 16.32 22.22
C ASP A 420 -1.65 15.74 23.56
N VAL A 421 -1.29 14.45 23.59
CA VAL A 421 -0.56 13.84 24.71
C VAL A 421 0.92 14.17 24.54
N ASP A 422 1.53 14.69 25.60
CA ASP A 422 2.91 15.13 25.70
C ASP A 422 3.84 14.65 24.56
N PRO A 423 4.40 15.55 23.72
CA PRO A 423 5.32 15.18 22.63
C PRO A 423 6.60 14.47 23.11
N SER A 424 6.82 14.36 24.44
CA SER A 424 7.85 13.52 25.04
C SER A 424 7.52 12.03 25.07
N GLU A 425 6.25 11.63 24.91
CA GLU A 425 5.83 10.24 25.05
C GLU A 425 6.14 9.40 23.81
N LYS A 426 7.26 8.67 23.88
CA LYS A 426 7.74 7.82 22.77
C LYS A 426 6.77 6.67 22.45
N PRO A 427 6.74 6.20 21.18
CA PRO A 427 6.10 4.94 20.79
C PRO A 427 6.62 3.75 21.62
N LEU A 428 5.84 2.68 21.69
CA LEU A 428 6.28 1.45 22.35
C LEU A 428 7.42 0.84 21.54
N ALA A 429 8.62 0.85 22.10
CA ALA A 429 9.76 0.06 21.65
C ALA A 429 9.78 -1.28 22.38
N ALA A 430 9.97 -2.37 21.64
CA ALA A 430 10.14 -3.71 22.19
C ALA A 430 11.33 -4.42 21.54
N ILE A 431 12.12 -5.09 22.37
CA ILE A 431 13.29 -5.89 21.97
C ILE A 431 12.97 -7.35 22.26
N ARG A 432 13.19 -8.22 21.28
CA ARG A 432 13.10 -9.66 21.43
C ARG A 432 14.40 -10.29 20.97
N LEU A 433 14.99 -11.16 21.80
CA LEU A 433 16.11 -12.01 21.43
C LEU A 433 15.69 -13.46 21.55
N ALA A 434 16.08 -14.29 20.59
CA ALA A 434 15.86 -15.72 20.66
C ALA A 434 17.07 -16.49 20.12
N VAL A 435 17.38 -17.63 20.74
CA VAL A 435 18.40 -18.54 20.24
C VAL A 435 17.75 -19.55 19.29
N ILE A 436 18.16 -19.52 18.02
CA ILE A 436 17.65 -20.42 16.98
C ILE A 436 18.37 -21.76 17.03
N LYS A 437 19.70 -21.73 17.12
CA LYS A 437 20.59 -22.90 17.19
C LYS A 437 21.77 -22.62 18.12
N GLY A 438 22.31 -23.68 18.71
CA GLY A 438 23.44 -23.61 19.63
C GLY A 438 23.05 -23.02 20.98
N GLY A 439 23.89 -22.13 21.51
CA GLY A 439 23.66 -21.40 22.74
C GLY A 439 24.23 -19.99 22.65
N ALA A 440 23.87 -19.13 23.60
CA ALA A 440 24.35 -17.76 23.69
C ALA A 440 24.42 -17.32 25.16
N LYS A 441 25.27 -16.34 25.46
CA LYS A 441 25.23 -15.64 26.74
C LYS A 441 24.73 -14.23 26.51
N LEU A 442 23.86 -13.76 27.40
CA LEU A 442 23.29 -12.43 27.31
C LEU A 442 23.49 -11.70 28.63
N LYS A 443 24.13 -10.54 28.54
CA LYS A 443 24.21 -9.58 29.64
C LYS A 443 23.37 -8.37 29.28
N VAL A 444 22.40 -8.08 30.14
CA VAL A 444 21.49 -6.94 29.99
C VAL A 444 21.84 -5.92 31.06
N ARG A 445 22.38 -4.77 30.65
CA ARG A 445 22.91 -3.75 31.58
C ARG A 445 23.95 -4.37 32.53
N TYR A 446 23.62 -4.51 33.82
CA TYR A 446 24.47 -5.14 34.84
C TYR A 446 24.13 -6.60 35.13
N LYS A 447 22.99 -7.10 34.63
CA LYS A 447 22.50 -8.45 34.90
C LYS A 447 23.03 -9.44 33.86
N ASN A 448 23.85 -10.38 34.32
CA ASN A 448 24.18 -11.57 33.54
C ASN A 448 23.01 -12.56 33.63
N LEU A 449 22.48 -12.98 32.50
CA LEU A 449 21.49 -14.04 32.47
C LEU A 449 22.16 -15.41 32.49
N PRO A 450 21.43 -16.47 32.86
CA PRO A 450 21.87 -17.84 32.62
C PRO A 450 22.20 -18.06 31.14
N ASP A 451 23.07 -19.03 30.88
CA ASP A 451 23.40 -19.44 29.51
C ASP A 451 22.11 -19.84 28.76
N LEU A 452 21.87 -19.19 27.64
CA LEU A 452 20.70 -19.38 26.79
C LEU A 452 20.96 -20.58 25.87
N ALA A 453 20.02 -21.52 25.83
CA ALA A 453 20.02 -22.65 24.90
C ALA A 453 19.05 -22.40 23.74
N ALA A 454 19.12 -23.25 22.71
CA ALA A 454 18.17 -23.21 21.60
C ALA A 454 16.70 -23.19 22.09
N ASN A 455 15.91 -22.32 21.49
CA ASN A 455 14.53 -21.94 21.84
C ASN A 455 14.38 -21.04 23.07
N ASP A 456 15.43 -20.68 23.80
CA ASP A 456 15.31 -19.66 24.84
C ASP A 456 15.08 -18.29 24.20
N MET A 457 14.11 -17.57 24.75
CA MET A 457 13.67 -16.27 24.31
C MET A 457 13.70 -15.28 25.46
N VAL A 458 14.04 -14.05 25.14
CA VAL A 458 14.13 -12.94 26.07
C VAL A 458 13.39 -11.76 25.45
N PHE A 459 12.64 -11.04 26.27
CA PHE A 459 11.80 -9.95 25.81
C PHE A 459 12.00 -8.73 26.70
N TRP A 460 11.93 -7.54 26.11
CA TRP A 460 11.85 -6.29 26.83
C TRP A 460 10.90 -5.34 26.12
N SER A 461 10.19 -4.53 26.90
CA SER A 461 9.33 -3.47 26.39
C SER A 461 9.57 -2.19 27.18
N SER A 462 9.65 -1.07 26.47
CA SER A 462 9.72 0.29 27.03
C SER A 462 8.47 0.66 27.83
N LYS A 463 7.31 0.09 27.48
CA LYS A 463 6.04 0.26 28.18
C LYS A 463 5.58 -1.07 28.78
N GLY A 464 5.15 -1.06 30.04
CA GLY A 464 4.64 -2.23 30.77
C GLY A 464 5.66 -2.91 31.67
N VAL A 465 5.65 -4.24 31.68
CA VAL A 465 6.40 -5.14 32.59
C VAL A 465 7.93 -5.16 32.41
N GLY A 466 8.48 -4.42 31.43
CA GLY A 466 9.92 -4.33 31.21
C GLY A 466 10.55 -5.63 30.73
N PHE A 467 11.70 -6.00 31.32
CA PHE A 467 12.49 -7.17 30.97
C PHE A 467 11.84 -8.49 31.44
N GLN A 468 11.76 -9.48 30.55
CA GLN A 468 11.24 -10.83 30.80
C GLN A 468 12.13 -11.91 30.18
N GLY A 469 12.18 -13.07 30.81
CA GLY A 469 12.88 -14.25 30.33
C GLY A 469 14.16 -14.60 31.11
N PRO A 470 14.81 -15.72 30.75
CA PRO A 470 14.53 -16.55 29.57
C PRO A 470 13.24 -17.38 29.68
N THR A 471 12.51 -17.51 28.57
CA THR A 471 11.33 -18.39 28.41
C THR A 471 11.46 -19.24 27.15
N LYS A 472 10.76 -20.37 27.10
CA LYS A 472 10.68 -21.24 25.91
C LYS A 472 9.29 -21.14 25.26
N PRO A 473 9.14 -21.46 23.96
CA PRO A 473 7.84 -21.62 23.34
C PRO A 473 6.98 -22.61 24.13
N GLY A 474 5.68 -22.33 24.22
CA GLY A 474 4.73 -23.23 24.87
C GLY A 474 4.61 -24.58 24.16
N PRO A 475 4.02 -25.62 24.80
CA PRO A 475 3.94 -26.98 24.26
C PRO A 475 3.24 -27.09 22.89
N ASN A 476 2.34 -26.14 22.57
CA ASN A 476 1.61 -26.08 21.30
C ASN A 476 2.19 -25.06 20.31
N GLN A 477 3.31 -24.42 20.62
CA GLN A 477 3.97 -23.45 19.75
C GLN A 477 5.15 -24.10 19.01
N PRO A 478 5.40 -23.72 17.75
CA PRO A 478 6.56 -24.22 17.03
C PRO A 478 7.85 -23.76 17.72
N PRO A 479 8.95 -24.53 17.60
CA PRO A 479 10.26 -24.08 18.04
C PRO A 479 10.65 -22.78 17.31
N VAL A 480 11.56 -22.00 17.88
CA VAL A 480 12.00 -20.71 17.32
C VAL A 480 12.51 -20.87 15.89
N SER A 481 13.19 -21.98 15.59
CA SER A 481 13.69 -22.33 14.26
C SER A 481 12.61 -22.58 13.20
N ALA A 482 11.36 -22.82 13.61
CA ALA A 482 10.20 -23.01 12.74
C ALA A 482 9.10 -21.97 13.00
N SER A 483 9.38 -20.92 13.77
CA SER A 483 8.43 -19.87 14.08
C SER A 483 8.58 -18.67 13.14
N VAL A 484 7.76 -17.64 13.35
CA VAL A 484 7.86 -16.34 12.67
C VAL A 484 9.21 -15.63 12.88
N LEU A 485 10.01 -16.04 13.88
CA LEU A 485 11.35 -15.51 14.17
C LEU A 485 12.47 -16.18 13.35
N SER A 486 12.16 -17.27 12.64
CA SER A 486 13.14 -17.94 11.78
C SER A 486 13.51 -17.07 10.56
N ARG A 487 14.65 -17.40 9.91
CA ARG A 487 15.09 -16.72 8.67
C ARG A 487 14.09 -16.86 7.53
N THR A 488 13.45 -18.03 7.48
CA THR A 488 12.48 -18.46 6.46
C THR A 488 11.18 -18.85 7.16
N PRO A 489 10.39 -17.88 7.61
CA PRO A 489 9.17 -18.14 8.36
C PRO A 489 8.14 -18.91 7.51
N PRO A 490 7.37 -19.82 8.13
CA PRO A 490 6.35 -20.59 7.43
C PRO A 490 5.18 -19.68 7.02
N GLY A 491 4.69 -19.83 5.79
CA GLY A 491 3.43 -19.19 5.35
C GLY A 491 3.48 -18.37 4.06
N ALA A 492 4.64 -18.16 3.43
CA ALA A 492 4.68 -17.46 2.15
C ALA A 492 4.10 -18.34 1.02
N ASN A 493 3.09 -17.83 0.30
CA ASN A 493 2.61 -18.47 -0.93
C ASN A 493 3.78 -18.58 -1.92
N GLU A 494 4.14 -19.79 -2.35
CA GLU A 494 5.34 -20.05 -3.15
C GLU A 494 5.38 -19.25 -4.47
N VAL A 495 4.23 -19.11 -5.14
CA VAL A 495 4.10 -18.32 -6.37
C VAL A 495 4.37 -16.84 -6.10
N LEU A 496 3.80 -16.32 -5.01
CA LEU A 496 3.97 -14.93 -4.58
C LEU A 496 5.41 -14.67 -4.14
N ALA A 497 6.00 -15.58 -3.36
CA ALA A 497 7.37 -15.49 -2.89
C ALA A 497 8.37 -15.45 -4.05
N LYS A 498 8.15 -16.27 -5.08
CA LYS A 498 8.96 -16.27 -6.30
C LYS A 498 8.81 -14.96 -7.09
N ALA A 499 7.59 -14.45 -7.24
CA ALA A 499 7.33 -13.17 -7.91
C ALA A 499 7.99 -12.00 -7.17
N ILE A 500 7.90 -11.97 -5.84
CA ILE A 500 8.58 -10.99 -4.98
C ILE A 500 10.09 -11.08 -5.18
N GLN A 501 10.67 -12.28 -5.09
CA GLN A 501 12.11 -12.46 -5.22
C GLN A 501 12.62 -11.99 -6.58
N GLN A 502 11.93 -12.34 -7.67
CA GLN A 502 12.27 -11.88 -9.02
C GLN A 502 12.19 -10.35 -9.12
N THR A 503 11.14 -9.74 -8.59
CA THR A 503 10.96 -8.29 -8.58
C THR A 503 12.08 -7.57 -7.81
N LEU A 504 12.49 -8.12 -6.66
CA LEU A 504 13.59 -7.56 -5.86
C LEU A 504 14.94 -7.71 -6.57
N THR A 505 15.18 -8.84 -7.27
CA THR A 505 16.38 -9.03 -8.09
C THR A 505 16.42 -8.00 -9.24
N GLU A 506 15.33 -7.85 -9.99
CA GLU A 506 15.22 -6.85 -11.08
C GLU A 506 15.41 -5.41 -10.55
N PHE A 507 14.89 -5.12 -9.36
CA PHE A 507 15.10 -3.84 -8.69
C PHE A 507 16.58 -3.60 -8.41
N ALA A 508 17.26 -4.59 -7.82
CA ALA A 508 18.68 -4.55 -7.48
C ALA A 508 19.57 -4.45 -8.73
N GLU A 509 19.28 -5.18 -9.80
CA GLU A 509 20.09 -5.15 -11.02
C GLU A 509 20.03 -3.80 -11.75
N GLY A 510 18.94 -3.05 -11.62
CA GLY A 510 18.78 -1.78 -12.32
C GLY A 510 19.47 -0.56 -11.69
N PHE A 511 20.22 -0.70 -10.59
CA PHE A 511 21.01 0.41 -10.05
C PHE A 511 22.24 0.68 -10.92
N ARG A 512 22.24 1.83 -11.60
CA ARG A 512 23.41 2.33 -12.36
C ARG A 512 24.27 3.27 -11.52
N GLU A 513 23.61 4.11 -10.73
CA GLU A 513 24.22 5.09 -9.84
C GLU A 513 23.83 4.77 -8.39
N PRO A 514 24.73 5.01 -7.41
CA PRO A 514 24.50 4.59 -6.04
C PRO A 514 23.40 5.43 -5.35
N ASP A 515 23.15 6.68 -5.75
CA ASP A 515 22.12 7.57 -5.22
C ASP A 515 20.78 7.52 -5.97
N SER A 516 20.61 6.54 -6.87
CA SER A 516 19.39 6.40 -7.71
C SER A 516 18.20 5.73 -7.02
N CYS A 517 18.28 5.40 -5.72
CA CYS A 517 17.24 4.62 -5.03
C CYS A 517 15.83 5.21 -5.15
N ARG A 518 15.67 6.52 -4.94
CA ARG A 518 14.36 7.20 -5.07
C ARG A 518 13.81 7.15 -6.48
N VAL A 519 14.68 7.32 -7.47
CA VAL A 519 14.30 7.25 -8.90
C VAL A 519 13.79 5.84 -9.22
N ARG A 520 14.50 4.80 -8.76
CA ARG A 520 14.12 3.40 -8.97
C ARG A 520 12.79 3.05 -8.30
N LEU A 521 12.55 3.55 -7.08
CA LEU A 521 11.27 3.37 -6.40
C LEU A 521 10.14 4.09 -7.16
N ALA A 522 10.39 5.30 -7.69
CA ALA A 522 9.42 6.03 -8.50
C ALA A 522 9.09 5.29 -9.82
N GLU A 523 10.08 4.68 -10.48
CA GLU A 523 9.87 3.84 -11.67
C GLU A 523 8.94 2.65 -11.38
N MET A 524 9.16 1.95 -10.26
CA MET A 524 8.29 0.84 -9.83
C MET A 524 6.87 1.30 -9.50
N LEU A 525 6.71 2.52 -8.96
CA LEU A 525 5.41 3.09 -8.60
C LEU A 525 4.60 3.55 -9.83
N ALA A 526 5.29 4.04 -10.86
CA ALA A 526 4.70 4.54 -12.10
C ALA A 526 4.18 3.42 -13.03
N GLU A 527 4.48 2.16 -12.72
CA GLU A 527 4.06 1.02 -13.52
C GLU A 527 2.55 0.81 -13.47
N ARG A 528 1.94 0.61 -14.65
CA ARG A 528 0.48 0.47 -14.82
C ARG A 528 0.02 -0.97 -14.57
N GLU A 529 -1.24 -1.11 -14.15
CA GLU A 529 -1.91 -2.40 -13.99
C GLU A 529 -1.89 -3.24 -15.29
N PRO A 530 -1.86 -4.59 -15.17
CA PRO A 530 -1.70 -5.48 -16.31
C PRO A 530 -2.81 -5.33 -17.36
N GLY A 531 -2.44 -5.49 -18.63
CA GLY A 531 -3.41 -5.79 -19.68
C GLY A 531 -3.87 -7.26 -19.56
N LEU A 532 -5.12 -7.55 -19.96
CA LEU A 532 -5.72 -8.90 -19.86
C LEU A 532 -4.92 -10.04 -20.56
N ASN A 533 -3.93 -9.71 -21.39
CA ASN A 533 -3.19 -10.67 -22.21
C ASN A 533 -1.87 -11.17 -21.58
N GLU A 534 -1.55 -10.79 -20.34
CA GLU A 534 -0.32 -11.19 -19.65
C GLU A 534 -0.49 -12.49 -18.84
N THR A 535 0.62 -13.23 -18.62
CA THR A 535 0.61 -14.45 -17.79
C THR A 535 0.34 -14.12 -16.31
N ILE A 536 -0.19 -15.09 -15.53
CA ILE A 536 -0.46 -14.92 -14.09
C ILE A 536 0.80 -14.47 -13.31
N ALA A 537 1.99 -14.94 -13.72
CA ALA A 537 3.25 -14.56 -13.08
C ALA A 537 3.59 -13.09 -13.33
N GLU A 538 3.42 -12.60 -14.56
CA GLU A 538 3.66 -11.19 -14.90
C GLU A 538 2.61 -10.26 -14.29
N GLN A 539 1.34 -10.67 -14.26
CA GLN A 539 0.29 -9.97 -13.52
C GLN A 539 0.65 -9.83 -12.04
N SER A 540 1.15 -10.90 -11.42
CA SER A 540 1.56 -10.89 -10.02
C SER A 540 2.73 -9.93 -9.79
N LYS A 541 3.77 -9.96 -10.63
CA LYS A 541 4.91 -9.03 -10.54
C LYS A 541 4.47 -7.58 -10.65
N ARG A 542 3.67 -7.24 -11.68
CA ARG A 542 3.17 -5.87 -11.87
C ARG A 542 2.32 -5.39 -10.71
N ALA A 543 1.51 -6.27 -10.10
CA ALA A 543 0.70 -5.93 -8.95
C ALA A 543 1.53 -5.67 -7.67
N ILE A 544 2.71 -6.29 -7.54
CA ILE A 544 3.56 -6.22 -6.35
C ILE A 544 4.57 -5.08 -6.42
N ARG A 545 5.06 -4.71 -7.62
CA ARG A 545 6.01 -3.61 -7.82
C ARG A 545 5.61 -2.31 -7.11
N PRO A 546 4.40 -1.75 -7.30
CA PRO A 546 4.03 -0.50 -6.63
C PRO A 546 3.90 -0.67 -5.11
N THR A 547 3.51 -1.86 -4.62
CA THR A 547 3.48 -2.19 -3.19
C THR A 547 4.89 -2.13 -2.58
N ILE A 548 5.88 -2.79 -3.21
CA ILE A 548 7.28 -2.74 -2.78
C ILE A 548 7.80 -1.31 -2.82
N ALA A 549 7.44 -0.54 -3.85
CA ALA A 549 7.86 0.86 -3.98
C ALA A 549 7.35 1.74 -2.83
N VAL A 550 6.07 1.62 -2.47
CA VAL A 550 5.49 2.39 -1.36
C VAL A 550 6.12 2.02 -0.02
N LEU A 551 6.31 0.72 0.25
CA LEU A 551 6.97 0.25 1.48
C LEU A 551 8.44 0.66 1.51
N GLY A 552 9.12 0.62 0.37
CA GLY A 552 10.50 1.08 0.22
C GLY A 552 10.66 2.58 0.51
N ASN A 553 9.73 3.41 0.03
CA ASN A 553 9.69 4.84 0.36
C ASN A 553 9.45 5.08 1.86
N ALA A 554 8.54 4.32 2.48
CA ALA A 554 8.31 4.40 3.91
C ALA A 554 9.57 4.02 4.72
N ALA A 555 10.27 2.95 4.33
CA ALA A 555 11.50 2.49 4.98
C ALA A 555 12.65 3.51 4.93
N ILE A 556 12.72 4.34 3.89
CA ILE A 556 13.73 5.41 3.76
C ILE A 556 13.24 6.77 4.31
N GLY A 557 12.04 6.82 4.88
CA GLY A 557 11.42 8.03 5.44
C GLY A 557 10.89 9.03 4.41
N ASP A 558 10.63 8.60 3.17
CA ASP A 558 10.08 9.44 2.10
C ASP A 558 8.53 9.42 2.15
N LEU A 559 7.94 10.37 2.89
CA LEU A 559 6.50 10.46 3.14
C LEU A 559 5.63 10.74 1.90
N PRO A 560 5.97 11.68 0.99
CA PRO A 560 5.08 12.07 -0.11
C PRO A 560 4.60 10.92 -1.00
N PRO A 561 5.45 9.97 -1.46
CA PRO A 561 5.01 8.84 -2.26
C PRO A 561 4.14 7.85 -1.47
N THR A 562 4.39 7.69 -0.16
CA THR A 562 3.59 6.84 0.71
C THR A 562 2.18 7.43 0.90
N VAL A 563 2.06 8.75 1.06
CA VAL A 563 0.74 9.41 1.15
C VAL A 563 -0.01 9.40 -0.19
N ASP A 564 0.69 9.51 -1.32
CA ASP A 564 0.07 9.33 -2.64
C ASP A 564 -0.53 7.92 -2.79
N GLY A 565 0.18 6.92 -2.27
CA GLY A 565 -0.31 5.54 -2.22
C GLY A 565 -1.59 5.38 -1.39
N LEU A 566 -1.77 6.15 -0.32
CA LEU A 566 -2.96 6.11 0.55
C LEU A 566 -4.23 6.61 -0.16
N VAL A 567 -4.08 7.53 -1.11
CA VAL A 567 -5.18 8.15 -1.87
C VAL A 567 -5.35 7.55 -3.27
N ASP A 568 -4.67 6.45 -3.58
CA ASP A 568 -4.77 5.79 -4.87
C ASP A 568 -6.17 5.17 -5.06
N GLU A 569 -6.98 5.72 -5.97
CA GLU A 569 -8.35 5.25 -6.24
C GLU A 569 -8.39 3.89 -6.94
N THR A 570 -7.30 3.48 -7.60
CA THR A 570 -7.29 2.35 -8.55
C THR A 570 -6.68 1.09 -7.98
N ARG A 571 -5.73 1.22 -7.04
CA ARG A 571 -4.89 0.10 -6.58
C ARG A 571 -5.08 -0.16 -5.07
N PRO A 572 -6.00 -1.06 -4.67
CA PRO A 572 -6.25 -1.35 -3.25
C PRO A 572 -5.02 -1.82 -2.47
N ARG A 573 -4.20 -2.68 -3.09
CA ARG A 573 -2.96 -3.17 -2.45
C ARG A 573 -1.94 -2.08 -2.15
N VAL A 574 -1.90 -1.05 -2.99
CA VAL A 574 -1.01 0.11 -2.80
C VAL A 574 -1.47 0.93 -1.61
N ARG A 575 -2.79 1.08 -1.43
CA ARG A 575 -3.35 1.73 -0.23
C ARG A 575 -3.06 0.94 1.04
N ASP A 576 -3.23 -0.38 1.02
CA ASP A 576 -2.90 -1.24 2.18
C ASP A 576 -1.41 -1.14 2.54
N ALA A 577 -0.54 -1.15 1.52
CA ALA A 577 0.90 -0.95 1.69
C ALA A 577 1.24 0.44 2.25
N ALA A 578 0.53 1.48 1.82
CA ALA A 578 0.69 2.83 2.35
C ALA A 578 0.30 2.90 3.82
N VAL A 579 -0.80 2.26 4.24
CA VAL A 579 -1.19 2.21 5.66
C VAL A 579 -0.11 1.47 6.48
N TYR A 580 0.35 0.31 6.03
CA TYR A 580 1.45 -0.42 6.67
C TYR A 580 2.71 0.45 6.81
N GLY A 581 3.13 1.11 5.72
CA GLY A 581 4.31 1.96 5.70
C GLY A 581 4.19 3.17 6.64
N LEU A 582 3.03 3.83 6.67
CA LEU A 582 2.77 4.96 7.56
C LEU A 582 2.77 4.53 9.03
N LEU A 583 2.19 3.39 9.37
CA LEU A 583 2.21 2.86 10.74
C LEU A 583 3.63 2.58 11.22
N THR A 584 4.44 1.91 10.40
CA THR A 584 5.84 1.60 10.74
C THR A 584 6.69 2.87 10.86
N LEU A 585 6.53 3.82 9.93
CA LEU A 585 7.28 5.07 9.93
C LEU A 585 6.89 5.99 11.09
N ALA A 586 5.59 6.10 11.39
CA ALA A 586 5.09 6.85 12.53
C ALA A 586 5.58 6.28 13.86
N ALA A 587 5.71 4.95 13.96
CA ALA A 587 6.22 4.30 15.16
C ALA A 587 7.74 4.46 15.32
N SER A 588 8.50 4.48 14.21
CA SER A 588 9.96 4.54 14.25
C SER A 588 10.53 5.97 14.33
N SER A 589 9.74 6.99 13.97
CA SER A 589 10.17 8.39 13.93
C SER A 589 9.21 9.31 14.71
N PRO A 590 9.68 9.97 15.79
CA PRO A 590 8.85 10.89 16.57
C PRO A 590 8.27 12.06 15.77
N THR A 591 8.99 12.54 14.75
CA THR A 591 8.57 13.68 13.93
C THR A 591 7.69 13.29 12.74
N ALA A 592 7.56 12.00 12.44
CA ALA A 592 6.84 11.54 11.25
C ALA A 592 5.34 11.83 11.32
N LEU A 593 4.73 11.79 12.51
CA LEU A 593 3.31 12.09 12.69
C LEU A 593 2.99 13.56 12.41
N ASP A 594 3.80 14.49 12.93
CA ASP A 594 3.64 15.93 12.66
C ASP A 594 3.82 16.26 11.18
N GLN A 595 4.83 15.65 10.56
CA GLN A 595 5.08 15.81 9.12
C GLN A 595 3.93 15.22 8.30
N LEU A 596 3.39 14.08 8.71
CA LEU A 596 2.25 13.44 8.07
C LEU A 596 0.99 14.32 8.17
N ALA A 597 0.70 14.86 9.35
CA ALA A 597 -0.44 15.76 9.55
C ALA A 597 -0.36 16.99 8.64
N LYS A 598 0.81 17.63 8.57
CA LYS A 598 1.08 18.76 7.66
C LYS A 598 0.91 18.35 6.21
N LEU A 599 1.50 17.22 5.82
CA LEU A 599 1.47 16.76 4.42
C LEU A 599 0.06 16.33 3.98
N LEU A 600 -0.75 15.75 4.88
CA LEU A 600 -2.15 15.47 4.60
C LEU A 600 -2.95 16.76 4.37
N ASN A 601 -2.74 17.80 5.17
CA ASN A 601 -3.38 19.10 4.97
C ASN A 601 -2.94 19.74 3.63
N ASP A 602 -1.63 19.88 3.42
CA ASP A 602 -1.05 20.62 2.30
C ASP A 602 -1.26 19.92 0.95
N LYS A 603 -1.05 18.59 0.90
CA LYS A 603 -1.04 17.81 -0.35
C LYS A 603 -2.41 17.30 -0.74
N THR A 604 -3.19 16.83 0.25
CA THR A 604 -4.51 16.21 -0.02
C THR A 604 -5.69 17.16 0.15
N ARG A 605 -5.42 18.43 0.55
CA ARG A 605 -6.43 19.48 0.78
C ARG A 605 -7.52 19.08 1.78
N LEU A 606 -7.16 18.23 2.74
CA LEU A 606 -8.06 17.86 3.84
C LEU A 606 -8.24 19.05 4.78
N SER A 607 -9.44 19.18 5.37
CA SER A 607 -9.60 20.13 6.48
C SER A 607 -8.72 19.70 7.66
N ALA A 608 -8.41 20.65 8.56
CA ALA A 608 -7.64 20.35 9.77
C ALA A 608 -8.27 19.19 10.58
N ASP A 609 -9.60 19.20 10.73
CA ASP A 609 -10.34 18.16 11.43
C ASP A 609 -10.23 16.78 10.74
N GLN A 610 -10.24 16.76 9.40
CA GLN A 610 -10.09 15.53 8.63
C GLN A 610 -8.67 14.97 8.71
N ALA A 611 -7.66 15.84 8.67
CA ALA A 611 -6.27 15.45 8.86
C ALA A 611 -6.06 14.89 10.28
N GLN A 612 -6.61 15.54 11.31
CA GLN A 612 -6.57 15.06 12.69
C GLN A 612 -7.30 13.72 12.85
N SER A 613 -8.45 13.55 12.19
CA SER A 613 -9.19 12.27 12.15
C SER A 613 -8.37 11.16 11.51
N ALA A 614 -7.66 11.44 10.41
CA ALA A 614 -6.77 10.46 9.77
C ALA A 614 -5.60 10.06 10.68
N VAL A 615 -4.96 11.02 11.36
CA VAL A 615 -3.89 10.73 12.33
C VAL A 615 -4.43 9.94 13.52
N ARG A 616 -5.62 10.29 14.04
CA ARG A 616 -6.30 9.55 15.10
C ARG A 616 -6.58 8.10 14.69
N LEU A 617 -7.00 7.88 13.45
CA LEU A 617 -7.23 6.55 12.89
C LEU A 617 -5.93 5.77 12.66
N LEU A 618 -4.78 6.42 12.49
CA LEU A 618 -3.48 5.72 12.45
C LEU A 618 -3.06 5.20 13.82
N HIS A 619 -3.32 5.94 14.90
CA HIS A 619 -3.13 5.42 16.26
C HIS A 619 -4.07 4.26 16.57
N GLY A 620 -5.27 4.22 15.98
CA GLY A 620 -6.25 3.17 16.21
C GLY A 620 -6.95 3.27 17.57
N PRO A 621 -8.02 2.50 17.80
CA PRO A 621 -8.83 2.59 19.01
C PRO A 621 -8.09 2.08 20.26
N THR A 622 -8.27 2.78 21.38
CA THR A 622 -7.89 2.28 22.72
C THR A 622 -8.55 0.95 23.02
N GLU A 623 -8.04 0.22 24.02
CA GLU A 623 -8.66 -1.03 24.48
C GLU A 623 -10.13 -0.86 24.88
N ALA A 624 -10.48 0.27 25.50
CA ALA A 624 -11.87 0.59 25.85
C ALA A 624 -12.75 0.94 24.64
N GLU A 625 -12.21 1.62 23.64
CA GLU A 625 -12.96 1.97 22.41
C GLU A 625 -13.19 0.77 21.48
N ARG A 626 -12.42 -0.32 21.63
CA ARG A 626 -12.65 -1.55 20.86
C ARG A 626 -13.99 -2.21 21.20
N THR A 627 -14.50 -1.96 22.40
CA THR A 627 -15.73 -2.55 22.94
C THR A 627 -16.85 -1.51 23.10
N ASP A 628 -16.52 -0.21 23.14
CA ASP A 628 -17.50 0.87 23.24
C ASP A 628 -18.42 0.92 22.00
N PRO A 629 -19.75 0.78 22.17
CA PRO A 629 -20.69 0.83 21.07
C PRO A 629 -20.60 2.09 20.21
N LYS A 630 -20.33 3.26 20.83
CA LYS A 630 -20.27 4.53 20.09
C LYS A 630 -19.01 4.62 19.23
N ALA A 631 -17.86 4.22 19.76
CA ALA A 631 -16.61 4.17 19.00
C ALA A 631 -16.70 3.22 17.80
N LEU A 632 -17.33 2.05 17.98
CA LEU A 632 -17.58 1.11 16.89
C LEU A 632 -18.51 1.69 15.81
N ASP A 633 -19.60 2.35 16.21
CA ASP A 633 -20.51 3.01 15.26
C ASP A 633 -19.79 4.12 14.47
N GLN A 634 -18.91 4.88 15.12
CA GLN A 634 -18.11 5.92 14.48
C GLN A 634 -17.15 5.35 13.43
N LEU A 635 -16.48 4.23 13.72
CA LEU A 635 -15.59 3.55 12.76
C LEU A 635 -16.35 3.09 11.51
N VAL A 636 -17.57 2.58 11.70
CA VAL A 636 -18.44 2.16 10.59
C VAL A 636 -18.97 3.36 9.81
N GLU A 637 -19.25 4.49 10.48
CA GLU A 637 -19.61 5.74 9.81
C GLU A 637 -18.46 6.27 8.93
N TYR A 638 -17.22 6.17 9.40
CA TYR A 638 -16.05 6.57 8.61
C TYR A 638 -15.87 5.79 7.30
N LEU A 639 -16.41 4.58 7.19
CA LEU A 639 -16.44 3.84 5.92
C LEU A 639 -17.28 4.55 4.83
N ASN A 640 -18.20 5.41 5.22
CA ASN A 640 -19.01 6.24 4.33
C ASN A 640 -18.48 7.67 4.15
N SER A 641 -17.33 8.01 4.75
CA SER A 641 -16.69 9.32 4.60
C SER A 641 -16.47 9.65 3.12
N PRO A 642 -16.62 10.92 2.67
CA PRO A 642 -16.25 11.33 1.31
C PRO A 642 -14.74 11.20 1.05
N VAL A 643 -13.92 11.20 2.09
CA VAL A 643 -12.46 11.14 2.03
C VAL A 643 -11.96 9.70 1.95
N LEU A 644 -11.22 9.36 0.90
CA LEU A 644 -10.70 7.99 0.69
C LEU A 644 -9.72 7.53 1.77
N SER A 645 -8.81 8.39 2.22
CA SER A 645 -7.82 8.04 3.25
C SER A 645 -8.49 7.69 4.59
N ILE A 646 -9.51 8.44 5.00
CA ILE A 646 -10.32 8.15 6.21
C ILE A 646 -11.02 6.80 6.07
N ARG A 647 -11.64 6.51 4.91
CA ARG A 647 -12.28 5.21 4.67
C ARG A 647 -11.29 4.06 4.78
N GLN A 648 -10.12 4.18 4.13
CA GLN A 648 -9.07 3.17 4.15
C GLN A 648 -8.55 2.91 5.57
N LEU A 649 -8.28 3.97 6.32
CA LEU A 649 -7.79 3.85 7.70
C LEU A 649 -8.85 3.28 8.64
N ALA A 650 -10.12 3.68 8.51
CA ALA A 650 -11.20 3.11 9.31
C ALA A 650 -11.41 1.62 9.02
N PHE A 651 -11.40 1.23 7.74
CA PHE A 651 -11.45 -0.17 7.33
C PHE A 651 -10.27 -0.97 7.90
N TRP A 652 -9.07 -0.39 7.84
CA TRP A 652 -7.89 -0.98 8.46
C TRP A 652 -8.10 -1.24 9.96
N GLN A 653 -8.60 -0.27 10.72
CA GLN A 653 -8.80 -0.43 12.16
C GLN A 653 -9.84 -1.51 12.50
N LEU A 654 -10.93 -1.58 11.72
CA LEU A 654 -11.97 -2.61 11.89
C LEU A 654 -11.41 -4.04 11.69
N VAL A 655 -10.60 -4.24 10.65
CA VAL A 655 -10.08 -5.57 10.28
C VAL A 655 -8.85 -5.98 11.11
N ASN A 656 -8.06 -5.03 11.62
CA ASN A 656 -6.78 -5.33 12.24
C ASN A 656 -6.78 -5.16 13.76
N GLU A 657 -7.55 -4.22 14.31
CA GLU A 657 -7.53 -3.91 15.76
C GLU A 657 -8.83 -4.27 16.48
N VAL A 658 -10.00 -4.14 15.81
CA VAL A 658 -11.31 -4.47 16.40
C VAL A 658 -11.59 -5.96 16.31
N ASP A 659 -11.61 -6.52 15.10
CA ASP A 659 -11.86 -7.95 14.90
C ASP A 659 -10.88 -8.57 13.89
N PRO A 660 -9.71 -9.05 14.35
CA PRO A 660 -8.75 -9.73 13.49
C PRO A 660 -9.28 -11.01 12.82
N GLU A 661 -10.31 -11.66 13.38
CA GLU A 661 -10.90 -12.88 12.79
C GLU A 661 -11.64 -12.56 11.49
N SER A 662 -12.12 -11.33 11.34
CA SER A 662 -12.79 -10.85 10.12
C SER A 662 -11.92 -10.94 8.86
N ARG A 663 -10.58 -10.99 8.98
CA ARG A 663 -9.66 -11.17 7.85
C ARG A 663 -9.97 -12.43 7.04
N GLY A 664 -10.37 -13.51 7.71
CA GLY A 664 -10.72 -14.79 7.08
C GLY A 664 -12.09 -14.78 6.39
N VAL A 665 -12.92 -13.77 6.65
CA VAL A 665 -14.30 -13.68 6.17
C VAL A 665 -14.37 -12.76 4.96
N LYS A 666 -14.46 -13.35 3.75
CA LYS A 666 -14.42 -12.61 2.48
C LYS A 666 -15.47 -11.48 2.37
N SER A 667 -16.64 -11.62 3.00
CA SER A 667 -17.66 -10.57 3.01
C SER A 667 -17.30 -9.34 3.84
N LEU A 668 -16.36 -9.48 4.78
CA LEU A 668 -15.87 -8.40 5.65
C LEU A 668 -14.51 -7.87 5.17
N SER A 669 -13.64 -8.73 4.62
CA SER A 669 -12.28 -8.34 4.20
C SER A 669 -12.12 -8.04 2.70
N GLY A 670 -13.05 -8.47 1.85
CA GLY A 670 -12.93 -8.38 0.39
C GLY A 670 -13.38 -7.05 -0.24
N PHE A 671 -13.40 -5.96 0.53
CA PHE A 671 -13.95 -4.68 0.08
C PHE A 671 -12.90 -3.69 -0.38
N ASP A 672 -13.18 -3.08 -1.53
CA ASP A 672 -12.46 -1.93 -2.01
C ASP A 672 -13.13 -0.64 -1.51
N VAL A 673 -12.47 0.08 -0.61
CA VAL A 673 -12.94 1.37 -0.06
C VAL A 673 -13.06 2.49 -1.11
N ALA A 674 -12.48 2.30 -2.31
CA ALA A 674 -12.63 3.20 -3.45
C ALA A 674 -13.81 2.81 -4.37
N ALA A 675 -14.54 1.74 -4.06
CA ALA A 675 -15.69 1.29 -4.85
C ALA A 675 -16.79 2.38 -4.96
N PRO A 676 -17.64 2.34 -6.01
CA PRO A 676 -18.75 3.28 -6.16
C PRO A 676 -19.74 3.24 -4.98
N PRO A 677 -20.46 4.34 -4.68
CA PRO A 677 -21.36 4.46 -3.53
C PRO A 677 -22.30 3.26 -3.31
N LEU A 678 -22.94 2.76 -4.37
CA LEU A 678 -23.85 1.61 -4.28
C LEU A 678 -23.19 0.34 -3.76
N ALA A 679 -21.95 0.06 -4.17
CA ALA A 679 -21.19 -1.09 -3.68
C ALA A 679 -20.74 -0.88 -2.22
N ARG A 680 -20.44 0.37 -1.85
CA ARG A 680 -20.06 0.73 -0.48
C ARG A 680 -21.23 0.61 0.50
N ASP A 681 -22.42 1.07 0.13
CA ASP A 681 -23.61 1.00 1.00
C ASP A 681 -23.92 -0.44 1.43
N GLY A 682 -23.81 -1.39 0.49
CA GLY A 682 -23.96 -2.81 0.78
C GLY A 682 -22.92 -3.31 1.78
N PHE A 683 -21.66 -2.92 1.62
CA PHE A 683 -20.58 -3.31 2.52
C PHE A 683 -20.68 -2.68 3.91
N VAL A 684 -21.02 -1.39 3.97
CA VAL A 684 -21.25 -0.70 5.25
C VAL A 684 -22.42 -1.34 5.99
N ALA A 685 -23.47 -1.78 5.29
CA ALA A 685 -24.55 -2.55 5.93
C ALA A 685 -24.08 -3.89 6.50
N VAL A 686 -23.13 -4.59 5.85
CA VAL A 686 -22.53 -5.82 6.37
C VAL A 686 -21.72 -5.52 7.64
N TRP A 687 -20.87 -4.50 7.63
CA TRP A 687 -20.11 -4.11 8.82
C TRP A 687 -20.98 -3.61 9.97
N LYS A 688 -22.06 -2.87 9.68
CA LYS A 688 -23.05 -2.47 10.70
C LYS A 688 -23.63 -3.69 11.41
N ARG A 689 -24.06 -4.72 10.65
CA ARG A 689 -24.59 -5.96 11.25
C ARG A 689 -23.53 -6.70 12.07
N HIS A 690 -22.31 -6.79 11.55
CA HIS A 690 -21.21 -7.46 12.25
C HIS A 690 -20.85 -6.77 13.56
N VAL A 691 -20.77 -5.43 13.56
CA VAL A 691 -20.53 -4.62 14.76
C VAL A 691 -21.67 -4.77 15.77
N GLU A 692 -22.93 -4.85 15.34
CA GLU A 692 -24.05 -5.15 16.24
C GLU A 692 -23.92 -6.53 16.91
N ASP A 693 -23.34 -7.52 16.22
CA ASP A 693 -23.10 -8.83 16.79
C ASP A 693 -21.89 -8.84 17.74
N LEU A 694 -20.85 -8.03 17.47
CA LEU A 694 -19.74 -7.80 18.41
C LEU A 694 -20.24 -7.18 19.71
N LYS A 695 -21.09 -6.15 19.64
CA LYS A 695 -21.73 -5.51 20.81
C LYS A 695 -22.57 -6.47 21.65
N LYS A 696 -23.09 -7.55 21.06
CA LYS A 696 -23.88 -8.58 21.77
C LYS A 696 -23.01 -9.66 22.40
N LYS A 697 -21.86 -9.99 21.81
CA LYS A 697 -20.96 -11.03 22.34
C LYS A 697 -20.24 -10.63 23.63
N GLU A 698 -20.12 -9.33 23.89
CA GLU A 698 -19.43 -8.79 25.07
C GLU A 698 -20.37 -8.44 26.24
N LYS A 699 -21.68 -8.59 26.06
CA LYS A 699 -22.67 -8.60 27.14
C LYS A 699 -22.85 -10.01 27.68
#